data_AF-A0A9X3JJF8-F1
#
_entry.id   AF-A0A9X3JJF8-F1
#
_cell.length_a   1.000
_cell.length_b   1.000
_cell.length_c   1.000
_cell.angle_alpha   90.00
_cell.angle_beta   90.00
_cell.angle_gamma   90.00
#
_symmetry.space_group_name_H-M   'P 1'
#
loop_
_entity.id
_entity.type
_entity.pdbx_description
1 polymer ?
#
loop_
_entity_poly.entity_id
_entity_poly.type
_entity_poly.pdbx_seq_one_letter_code
_entity_poly.pdbx_strand_id
1 'polypeptide(L)'
;MPLPPGTIRTAARRAALGAATASAAVLAAVAVPAVAVAAPPTTPFISEIHYDNAGTDVGEFVEVQLPAGTSSDGLSVVLYNGGNGAVYDTDALPAVTAPADGSAVAVVDYPSNGIQNGAPDAVALVRGTEVLEFLSYEGTMTAAGGPATGTTSTDIGVEETGSEPAGQSLSRSYDAATDALVWSGPAAASKGVVNSAAPGPVEPPPAAGEVCDVPVTNEIGEVQGTGATTPLDGSTVTVRGVVVGDVPGLSGFYLQDADGDGDAATSDGVFVFSAVEVDLGDTVAVTGAAEEYFEQTQIRGEANVGICTDGTVVDLPTPAPLDLPADDDTRERFEGMLVAPVDTLTVSEVYALTSYGELTLSEGGLLVQPTELARPGAGAEAIAAENALRRIVLDDAQSSRVSVTTAPYLSPETPVRVGDELSFTEPLVLGYGFDAWRLQPADGTADGVFALQNTRPAAPGEVGGDVQLGAFNVLNYFLTFGGVGRGAPNQAEFEEQAGKIVTAINALDADVVTLMEIEDTDSTGLTPGNADTALADLVTRLNADAGSQKWAYVAFPEELYAVDRDVIRNAIIYQPAVVTPVGDSVGLVDESVWSNAREPIAQTFTADGDAFTVVANHFKSKGGTGTGDNLDTGQGSFNGDRVRQAESLAVFAEQLEAQTGDPDVVLMGDFNAYTQEDPIEALRDEGFVNLGEEFDPGRYSYVFNALSGSLDHALATAELTAKVTDVVHWNINSVESFAYQYAGDPELYAADPYRSSDHDPLLLGIDLEETVVVPEPQLCQGLEPTLVGTEGDDVLRGGNGVDVIMGLGGNDTITGGNGADIICGGAGDDVIRGGNGSDVLLGGAGDDELYGDNGSDTLIGGPGTDVLDQGRGKGSEQQGGAES
;
A
#
# COMPACT_ATOMS: atom_id res chain seq x y z
N MET A 1 28.43 -27.51 15.53
CA MET A 1 29.86 -27.18 15.29
C MET A 1 29.87 -26.18 14.14
N PRO A 2 30.68 -25.12 14.19
CA PRO A 2 30.29 -23.76 14.57
C PRO A 2 29.96 -22.84 13.38
N LEU A 3 29.25 -21.74 13.70
CA LEU A 3 28.89 -20.61 12.84
C LEU A 3 30.14 -19.89 12.26
N PRO A 4 30.06 -19.27 11.06
CA PRO A 4 31.08 -18.37 10.56
C PRO A 4 30.89 -16.93 11.10
N PRO A 5 31.95 -16.10 11.07
CA PRO A 5 32.09 -14.94 11.95
C PRO A 5 31.53 -13.65 11.36
N GLY A 6 30.81 -12.89 12.20
CA GLY A 6 30.48 -11.48 11.98
C GLY A 6 31.73 -10.60 12.07
N THR A 7 31.86 -9.70 11.11
CA THR A 7 32.92 -8.71 11.01
C THR A 7 32.68 -7.55 11.97
N ILE A 8 33.32 -7.58 13.13
CA ILE A 8 33.45 -6.41 14.02
C ILE A 8 34.56 -5.51 13.47
N ARG A 9 34.21 -4.31 12.99
CA ARG A 9 35.17 -3.25 12.64
C ARG A 9 35.69 -2.58 13.91
N THR A 10 36.87 -2.99 14.38
CA THR A 10 37.61 -2.25 15.42
C THR A 10 38.59 -1.27 14.77
N ALA A 11 38.32 0.03 14.86
CA ALA A 11 39.25 1.07 14.44
C ALA A 11 40.24 1.40 15.57
N ALA A 12 41.51 1.03 15.39
CA ALA A 12 42.58 1.34 16.33
C ALA A 12 43.11 2.78 16.17
N ARG A 13 42.95 3.64 17.19
CA ARG A 13 43.64 4.95 17.25
C ARG A 13 45.08 4.79 17.78
N ARG A 14 46.05 5.27 16.99
CA ARG A 14 47.48 5.34 17.35
C ARG A 14 47.76 6.56 18.24
N ALA A 15 48.33 6.32 19.41
CA ALA A 15 48.92 7.33 20.28
C ALA A 15 50.25 7.87 19.70
N ALA A 16 50.42 9.20 19.70
CA ALA A 16 51.72 9.85 19.48
C ALA A 16 52.06 10.74 20.68
N LEU A 17 53.08 10.31 21.43
CA LEU A 17 53.73 11.00 22.52
C LEU A 17 54.57 12.18 21.99
N GLY A 18 54.42 13.37 22.57
CA GLY A 18 55.25 14.55 22.30
C GLY A 18 55.58 15.30 23.58
N ALA A 19 56.84 15.19 23.99
CA ALA A 19 57.44 15.62 25.27
C ALA A 19 57.16 17.06 25.74
N ALA A 20 56.93 17.17 27.05
CA ALA A 20 56.93 18.40 27.83
C ALA A 20 58.36 18.93 28.08
N THR A 21 58.53 20.26 28.00
CA THR A 21 59.59 20.99 28.68
C THR A 21 58.97 22.09 29.52
N ALA A 22 59.14 21.99 30.84
CA ALA A 22 58.73 22.97 31.82
C ALA A 22 59.64 24.21 31.80
N SER A 23 59.07 25.39 32.02
CA SER A 23 59.76 26.54 32.60
C SER A 23 58.78 27.38 33.41
N ALA A 24 59.14 27.61 34.67
CA ALA A 24 58.33 28.29 35.66
C ALA A 24 58.57 29.80 35.69
N ALA A 25 57.46 30.53 35.87
CA ALA A 25 57.26 31.77 36.63
C ALA A 25 58.00 33.06 36.22
N VAL A 26 57.21 34.07 35.82
CA VAL A 26 57.26 35.43 36.38
C VAL A 26 55.84 35.99 36.44
N LEU A 27 55.35 36.29 37.66
CA LEU A 27 54.16 37.13 37.89
C LEU A 27 54.51 38.58 37.51
N ALA A 28 53.85 39.13 36.50
CA ALA A 28 53.82 40.56 36.25
C ALA A 28 52.36 41.00 36.13
N ALA A 29 51.92 41.87 37.03
CA ALA A 29 50.64 42.55 36.93
C ALA A 29 50.66 43.43 35.66
N VAL A 30 49.91 43.03 34.64
CA VAL A 30 49.66 43.83 33.44
C VAL A 30 48.35 44.57 33.65
N ALA A 31 48.43 45.90 33.61
CA ALA A 31 47.25 46.76 33.56
C ALA A 31 46.42 46.37 32.32
N VAL A 32 45.12 46.14 32.54
CA VAL A 32 44.15 45.96 31.45
C VAL A 32 44.21 47.21 30.55
N PRO A 33 44.58 47.11 29.27
CA PRO A 33 44.39 48.22 28.37
C PRO A 33 42.89 48.41 28.20
N ALA A 34 42.43 49.66 28.25
CA ALA A 34 41.08 49.98 27.81
C ALA A 34 40.88 49.38 26.41
N VAL A 35 39.82 48.58 26.26
CA VAL A 35 39.38 48.05 24.98
C VAL A 35 39.23 49.24 24.04
N ALA A 36 40.04 49.28 22.98
CA ALA A 36 39.81 50.20 21.89
C ALA A 36 38.48 49.78 21.27
N VAL A 37 37.48 50.66 21.30
CA VAL A 37 36.24 50.47 20.54
C VAL A 37 36.65 50.32 19.08
N ALA A 38 36.30 49.19 18.48
CA ALA A 38 36.52 48.94 17.06
C ALA A 38 35.83 50.04 16.23
N ALA A 39 36.49 50.50 15.16
CA ALA A 39 36.00 51.62 14.39
C ALA A 39 34.89 51.13 13.44
N PRO A 40 33.71 51.78 13.41
CA PRO A 40 32.61 51.36 12.54
C PRO A 40 33.03 51.43 11.06
N PRO A 41 32.40 50.63 10.17
CA PRO A 41 32.74 50.58 8.76
C PRO A 41 32.73 51.98 8.12
N THR A 42 33.76 52.29 7.33
CA THR A 42 33.95 53.63 6.73
C THR A 42 33.56 53.69 5.25
N THR A 43 33.12 52.58 4.66
CA THR A 43 32.69 52.46 3.27
C THR A 43 31.26 51.93 3.19
N PRO A 44 30.46 52.35 2.18
CA PRO A 44 29.15 51.76 1.89
C PRO A 44 29.21 50.24 1.74
N PHE A 45 28.20 49.53 2.25
CA PHE A 45 28.07 48.07 2.17
C PHE A 45 26.59 47.65 2.08
N ILE A 46 26.32 46.46 1.52
CA ILE A 46 24.99 45.85 1.46
C ILE A 46 24.60 45.41 2.87
N SER A 47 23.54 46.03 3.41
CA SER A 47 23.05 45.82 4.76
C SER A 47 21.85 44.89 4.85
N GLU A 48 21.06 44.72 3.79
CA GLU A 48 19.86 43.89 3.82
C GLU A 48 19.50 43.41 2.41
N ILE A 49 19.06 42.16 2.28
CA ILE A 49 18.59 41.56 1.03
C ILE A 49 17.31 40.80 1.33
N HIS A 50 16.29 41.00 0.49
CA HIS A 50 15.10 40.16 0.44
C HIS A 50 14.89 39.73 -1.00
N TYR A 51 14.89 38.43 -1.24
CA TYR A 51 14.83 37.79 -2.54
C TYR A 51 13.79 36.65 -2.64
N ASP A 52 13.28 36.09 -1.52
CA ASP A 52 12.28 35.01 -1.54
C ASP A 52 11.28 35.09 -0.37
N ASN A 53 10.04 34.60 -0.58
CA ASN A 53 9.05 34.34 0.46
C ASN A 53 7.95 33.38 0.01
N ALA A 54 7.20 32.84 0.97
CA ALA A 54 6.10 31.92 0.73
C ALA A 54 5.05 32.48 -0.26
N GLY A 55 4.92 31.82 -1.41
CA GLY A 55 3.88 32.06 -2.40
C GLY A 55 4.38 32.78 -3.65
N THR A 56 4.37 34.11 -3.66
CA THR A 56 4.85 34.93 -4.79
C THR A 56 5.89 35.91 -4.27
N ASP A 57 7.05 36.03 -4.93
CA ASP A 57 8.21 36.83 -4.52
C ASP A 57 7.89 38.33 -4.50
N VAL A 58 7.16 38.76 -3.47
CA VAL A 58 6.65 40.11 -3.31
C VAL A 58 7.53 40.92 -2.39
N GLY A 59 7.89 42.12 -2.82
CA GLY A 59 8.55 43.10 -1.96
C GLY A 59 10.07 42.98 -1.89
N GLU A 60 10.70 42.20 -2.77
CA GLU A 60 12.15 42.05 -2.90
C GLU A 60 12.89 43.40 -2.92
N PHE A 61 14.08 43.44 -2.33
CA PHE A 61 14.92 44.63 -2.30
C PHE A 61 16.38 44.33 -1.98
N VAL A 62 17.25 45.28 -2.34
CA VAL A 62 18.62 45.36 -1.86
C VAL A 62 18.81 46.70 -1.13
N GLU A 63 19.24 46.65 0.12
CA GLU A 63 19.58 47.83 0.91
C GLU A 63 21.09 47.98 1.07
N VAL A 64 21.56 49.23 0.93
CA VAL A 64 22.94 49.63 1.16
C VAL A 64 23.02 50.67 2.26
N GLN A 65 23.74 50.34 3.33
CA GLN A 65 24.04 51.25 4.41
C GLN A 65 25.25 52.13 4.08
N LEU A 66 25.07 53.43 4.31
CA LEU A 66 26.03 54.50 4.07
C LEU A 66 26.60 54.98 5.42
N PRO A 67 27.88 54.75 5.70
CA PRO A 67 28.53 55.31 6.88
C PRO A 67 28.49 56.84 6.93
N ALA A 68 28.67 57.40 8.13
CA ALA A 68 28.62 58.84 8.36
C ALA A 68 29.53 59.63 7.39
N GLY A 69 28.96 60.66 6.77
CA GLY A 69 29.65 61.52 5.80
C GLY A 69 29.87 60.91 4.41
N THR A 70 29.36 59.70 4.12
CA THR A 70 29.40 59.08 2.78
C THR A 70 28.12 59.32 1.99
N SER A 71 28.11 58.97 0.70
CA SER A 71 26.94 59.09 -0.18
C SER A 71 26.84 57.89 -1.13
N SER A 72 25.60 57.54 -1.48
CA SER A 72 25.29 56.58 -2.55
C SER A 72 25.41 57.17 -3.96
N ASP A 73 25.74 58.46 -4.11
CA ASP A 73 25.91 59.07 -5.43
C ASP A 73 26.98 58.33 -6.26
N GLY A 74 26.57 57.85 -7.45
CA GLY A 74 27.40 57.05 -8.33
C GLY A 74 27.59 55.58 -7.93
N LEU A 75 26.83 55.07 -6.95
CA LEU A 75 26.76 53.65 -6.63
C LEU A 75 25.61 52.94 -7.37
N SER A 76 25.84 51.68 -7.72
CA SER A 76 24.85 50.80 -8.33
C SER A 76 24.87 49.40 -7.70
N VAL A 77 23.72 48.75 -7.71
CA VAL A 77 23.55 47.31 -7.46
C VAL A 77 23.56 46.60 -8.81
N VAL A 78 24.36 45.55 -8.96
CA VAL A 78 24.46 44.74 -10.18
C VAL A 78 24.08 43.31 -9.83
N LEU A 79 23.08 42.76 -10.51
CA LEU A 79 22.59 41.42 -10.28
C LEU A 79 23.18 40.43 -11.28
N TYR A 80 23.59 39.26 -10.79
CA TYR A 80 24.26 38.20 -11.54
C TYR A 80 23.48 36.90 -11.48
N ASN A 81 23.34 36.25 -12.63
CA ASN A 81 22.58 35.01 -12.79
C ASN A 81 23.40 33.80 -12.36
N GLY A 82 22.90 32.99 -11.44
CA GLY A 82 23.65 31.84 -10.92
C GLY A 82 23.93 30.74 -11.93
N GLY A 83 23.06 30.54 -12.90
CA GLY A 83 23.22 29.51 -13.94
C GLY A 83 24.37 29.76 -14.93
N ASN A 84 24.82 31.01 -15.11
CA ASN A 84 25.87 31.33 -16.10
C ASN A 84 26.85 32.45 -15.71
N GLY A 85 26.67 33.09 -14.55
CA GLY A 85 27.53 34.17 -14.06
C GLY A 85 27.39 35.51 -14.80
N ALA A 86 26.41 35.67 -15.70
CA ALA A 86 26.23 36.90 -16.45
C ALA A 86 25.44 37.95 -15.66
N VAL A 87 25.74 39.23 -15.91
CA VAL A 87 24.91 40.33 -15.42
C VAL A 87 23.58 40.31 -16.17
N TYR A 88 22.48 40.37 -15.42
CA TYR A 88 21.14 40.47 -16.01
C TYR A 88 20.42 41.78 -15.64
N ASP A 89 20.82 42.45 -14.55
CA ASP A 89 20.34 43.79 -14.24
C ASP A 89 21.38 44.70 -13.57
N THR A 90 21.19 46.01 -13.67
CA THR A 90 22.03 47.02 -13.02
C THR A 90 21.22 48.27 -12.67
N ASP A 91 21.05 48.50 -11.37
CA ASP A 91 20.24 49.59 -10.84
C ASP A 91 21.10 50.61 -10.11
N ALA A 92 20.90 51.88 -10.41
CA ALA A 92 21.52 52.96 -9.65
C ALA A 92 20.81 53.11 -8.29
N LEU A 93 21.59 53.21 -7.21
CA LEU A 93 21.03 53.53 -5.90
C LEU A 93 20.42 54.94 -5.90
N PRO A 94 19.31 55.18 -5.20
CA PRO A 94 18.81 56.53 -5.00
C PRO A 94 19.87 57.38 -4.30
N ALA A 95 20.03 58.63 -4.74
CA ALA A 95 21.04 59.53 -4.19
C ALA A 95 20.69 59.93 -2.74
N VAL A 96 21.42 59.35 -1.79
CA VAL A 96 21.34 59.58 -0.35
C VAL A 96 22.72 60.03 0.13
N THR A 97 22.76 61.02 1.02
CA THR A 97 23.99 61.45 1.69
C THR A 97 23.81 61.26 3.19
N ALA A 98 24.66 60.45 3.79
CA ALA A 98 24.64 60.22 5.23
C ALA A 98 25.07 61.49 5.98
N PRO A 99 24.43 61.83 7.12
CA PRO A 99 24.85 62.94 7.94
C PRO A 99 26.29 62.76 8.45
N ALA A 100 26.97 63.85 8.83
CA ALA A 100 28.37 63.82 9.23
C ALA A 100 28.62 63.02 10.53
N ASP A 101 27.57 62.78 11.31
CA ASP A 101 27.57 62.14 12.62
C ASP A 101 26.65 60.91 12.71
N GLY A 102 26.13 60.40 11.58
CA GLY A 102 25.25 59.23 11.57
C GLY A 102 25.18 58.54 10.22
N SER A 103 24.80 57.26 10.21
CA SER A 103 24.62 56.48 9.00
C SER A 103 23.26 56.78 8.33
N ALA A 104 23.14 56.44 7.05
CA ALA A 104 21.87 56.43 6.31
C ALA A 104 21.77 55.15 5.48
N VAL A 105 20.63 54.88 4.87
CA VAL A 105 20.44 53.74 3.96
C VAL A 105 19.91 54.21 2.60
N ALA A 106 20.24 53.47 1.55
CA ALA A 106 19.69 53.61 0.21
C ALA A 106 19.16 52.24 -0.24
N VAL A 107 17.94 52.21 -0.76
CA VAL A 107 17.22 50.96 -1.11
C VAL A 107 16.93 50.94 -2.61
N VAL A 108 17.08 49.76 -3.23
CA VAL A 108 16.52 49.44 -4.54
C VAL A 108 15.39 48.44 -4.36
N ASP A 109 14.21 48.76 -4.88
CA ASP A 109 13.01 47.92 -4.81
C ASP A 109 12.83 47.10 -6.09
N TYR A 110 12.47 45.83 -5.94
CA TYR A 110 12.11 44.91 -7.02
C TYR A 110 10.68 44.41 -6.77
N PRO A 111 9.65 45.03 -7.40
CA PRO A 111 8.26 44.80 -7.02
C PRO A 111 7.66 43.45 -7.48
N SER A 112 8.42 42.61 -8.23
CA SER A 112 8.07 41.23 -8.60
C SER A 112 9.28 40.50 -9.23
N ASN A 113 9.56 39.25 -8.82
CA ASN A 113 10.56 38.29 -9.36
C ASN A 113 11.74 38.95 -10.12
N GLY A 114 12.49 39.80 -9.42
CA GLY A 114 13.59 40.58 -9.96
C GLY A 114 14.96 40.09 -9.52
N ILE A 115 15.07 39.40 -8.38
CA ILE A 115 16.36 39.04 -7.79
C ILE A 115 16.71 37.55 -8.01
N GLN A 116 15.75 36.63 -7.94
CA GLN A 116 16.02 35.20 -8.15
C GLN A 116 15.98 34.81 -9.64
N ASN A 117 17.01 34.11 -10.12
CA ASN A 117 16.97 33.48 -11.45
C ASN A 117 17.84 32.22 -11.61
N GLY A 118 18.25 31.61 -10.49
CA GLY A 118 18.71 30.23 -10.40
C GLY A 118 19.92 30.12 -9.47
N ALA A 119 19.76 29.42 -8.35
CA ALA A 119 20.78 29.26 -7.31
C ALA A 119 22.14 28.73 -7.85
N PRO A 120 23.29 29.24 -7.34
CA PRO A 120 23.44 30.38 -6.43
C PRO A 120 23.38 31.73 -7.17
N ASP A 121 22.57 32.68 -6.71
CA ASP A 121 22.51 34.04 -7.29
C ASP A 121 23.43 35.03 -6.56
N ALA A 122 23.79 36.15 -7.21
CA ALA A 122 24.71 37.13 -6.63
C ALA A 122 24.42 38.61 -6.91
N VAL A 123 24.84 39.44 -5.96
CA VAL A 123 24.67 40.88 -5.95
C VAL A 123 26.04 41.55 -5.78
N ALA A 124 26.39 42.47 -6.68
CA ALA A 124 27.56 43.33 -6.53
C ALA A 124 27.18 44.78 -6.24
N LEU A 125 27.81 45.37 -5.23
CA LEU A 125 27.79 46.81 -5.00
C LEU A 125 28.96 47.45 -5.72
N VAL A 126 28.71 48.39 -6.63
CA VAL A 126 29.75 48.98 -7.49
C VAL A 126 29.75 50.50 -7.47
N ARG A 127 30.91 51.10 -7.69
CA ARG A 127 31.08 52.53 -8.01
C ARG A 127 31.69 52.66 -9.40
N GLY A 128 30.87 52.94 -10.40
CA GLY A 128 31.31 52.90 -11.81
C GLY A 128 31.77 51.49 -12.19
N THR A 129 33.07 51.26 -12.33
CA THR A 129 33.66 49.94 -12.61
C THR A 129 34.38 49.32 -11.41
N GLU A 130 34.43 50.01 -10.28
CA GLU A 130 35.02 49.49 -9.03
C GLU A 130 33.99 48.63 -8.30
N VAL A 131 34.34 47.38 -7.99
CA VAL A 131 33.50 46.51 -7.15
C VAL A 131 33.85 46.75 -5.69
N LEU A 132 32.87 47.18 -4.91
CA LEU A 132 33.00 47.37 -3.47
C LEU A 132 32.70 46.08 -2.73
N GLU A 133 31.65 45.36 -3.15
CA GLU A 133 31.30 44.04 -2.63
C GLU A 133 30.76 43.16 -3.75
N PHE A 134 30.97 41.85 -3.65
CA PHE A 134 30.35 40.86 -4.50
C PHE A 134 29.93 39.67 -3.63
N LEU A 135 28.63 39.59 -3.37
CA LEU A 135 28.03 38.66 -2.41
C LEU A 135 27.09 37.71 -3.14
N SER A 136 26.99 36.48 -2.67
CA SER A 136 26.01 35.50 -3.16
C SER A 136 25.28 34.86 -1.99
N TYR A 137 24.15 34.24 -2.29
CA TYR A 137 23.39 33.39 -1.38
C TYR A 137 23.19 32.02 -2.03
N GLU A 138 22.90 31.00 -1.23
CA GLU A 138 22.76 29.59 -1.66
C GLU A 138 24.06 29.00 -2.26
N GLY A 139 25.22 29.55 -1.88
CA GLY A 139 26.55 29.12 -2.32
C GLY A 139 27.34 30.18 -3.09
N THR A 140 28.59 29.87 -3.46
CA THR A 140 29.48 30.81 -4.17
C THR A 140 29.38 30.69 -5.70
N MET A 141 29.54 31.81 -6.41
CA MET A 141 29.61 31.84 -7.88
C MET A 141 30.75 32.71 -8.41
N THR A 142 31.15 32.51 -9.67
CA THR A 142 32.16 33.35 -10.34
C THR A 142 31.51 34.13 -11.48
N ALA A 143 31.65 35.45 -11.47
CA ALA A 143 31.07 36.31 -12.50
C ALA A 143 31.71 36.08 -13.88
N ALA A 144 30.89 35.88 -14.90
CA ALA A 144 31.28 35.70 -16.29
C ALA A 144 31.23 37.00 -17.12
N GLY A 145 30.69 38.09 -16.56
CA GLY A 145 30.57 39.40 -17.20
C GLY A 145 30.48 40.56 -16.20
N GLY A 146 30.26 41.79 -16.67
CA GLY A 146 30.05 42.95 -15.80
C GLY A 146 31.25 43.42 -14.97
N PRO A 147 31.06 44.38 -14.05
CA PRO A 147 32.13 44.92 -13.21
C PRO A 147 32.88 43.87 -12.36
N ALA A 148 32.24 42.76 -11.98
CA ALA A 148 32.85 41.70 -11.18
C ALA A 148 33.49 40.57 -12.00
N THR A 149 33.55 40.66 -13.34
CA THR A 149 34.06 39.60 -14.24
C THR A 149 35.32 38.91 -13.69
N GLY A 150 35.28 37.58 -13.53
CA GLY A 150 36.39 36.76 -13.06
C GLY A 150 36.60 36.74 -11.55
N THR A 151 35.75 37.44 -10.79
CA THR A 151 35.75 37.44 -9.32
C THR A 151 34.76 36.39 -8.81
N THR A 152 35.16 35.64 -7.78
CA THR A 152 34.27 34.73 -7.05
C THR A 152 33.59 35.50 -5.92
N SER A 153 32.27 35.34 -5.78
CA SER A 153 31.48 35.97 -4.72
C SER A 153 31.85 35.43 -3.34
N THR A 154 31.53 36.22 -2.31
CA THR A 154 31.49 35.74 -0.92
C THR A 154 30.08 35.30 -0.61
N ASP A 155 29.91 34.03 -0.26
CA ASP A 155 28.62 33.51 0.21
C ASP A 155 28.26 34.14 1.57
N ILE A 156 27.02 34.59 1.71
CA ILE A 156 26.54 35.28 2.91
C ILE A 156 26.24 34.31 4.06
N GLY A 157 26.03 33.01 3.76
CA GLY A 157 25.88 31.95 4.76
C GLY A 157 24.54 31.92 5.50
N VAL A 158 23.56 32.69 5.03
CA VAL A 158 22.14 32.65 5.41
C VAL A 158 21.30 32.75 4.13
N GLU A 159 20.10 32.19 4.14
CA GLU A 159 19.24 32.09 2.96
C GLU A 159 17.76 32.27 3.33
N GLU A 160 16.97 32.77 2.40
CA GLU A 160 15.50 32.65 2.39
C GLU A 160 15.17 31.39 1.59
N THR A 161 14.49 30.42 2.22
CA THR A 161 14.20 29.11 1.63
C THR A 161 12.89 29.07 0.85
N GLY A 162 12.22 30.22 0.70
CA GLY A 162 10.94 30.36 0.02
C GLY A 162 9.73 29.91 0.83
N SER A 163 9.92 29.67 2.13
CA SER A 163 8.85 29.30 3.08
C SER A 163 8.54 30.40 4.10
N GLU A 164 9.33 31.48 4.12
CA GLU A 164 9.19 32.56 5.08
C GLU A 164 7.99 33.46 4.76
N PRO A 165 7.30 34.01 5.77
CA PRO A 165 6.26 35.01 5.54
C PRO A 165 6.77 36.26 4.83
N ALA A 166 5.95 36.82 3.92
CA ALA A 166 6.25 38.09 3.27
C ALA A 166 6.54 39.21 4.30
N GLY A 167 7.61 39.98 4.04
CA GLY A 167 8.09 41.01 4.96
C GLY A 167 9.20 40.57 5.92
N GLN A 168 9.77 39.39 5.70
CA GLN A 168 11.08 39.02 6.26
C GLN A 168 12.22 39.35 5.29
N SER A 169 13.45 39.40 5.78
CA SER A 169 14.67 39.66 5.01
C SER A 169 15.91 39.10 5.70
N LEU A 170 17.01 39.00 4.96
CA LEU A 170 18.35 38.76 5.47
C LEU A 170 19.03 40.08 5.79
N SER A 171 19.44 40.26 7.04
CA SER A 171 19.99 41.50 7.56
C SER A 171 21.44 41.32 8.01
N ARG A 172 22.27 42.31 7.68
CA ARG A 172 23.69 42.38 8.05
C ARG A 172 23.94 43.54 9.00
N SER A 173 24.51 43.24 10.16
CA SER A 173 24.84 44.22 11.20
C SER A 173 26.33 44.19 11.56
N TYR A 174 26.85 45.31 12.07
CA TYR A 174 28.24 45.38 12.52
C TYR A 174 28.35 44.90 13.98
N ASP A 175 29.14 43.87 14.19
CA ASP A 175 29.51 43.38 15.50
C ASP A 175 30.83 44.03 15.95
N ALA A 176 30.71 44.91 16.95
CA ALA A 176 31.85 45.63 17.53
C ALA A 176 32.79 44.71 18.35
N ALA A 177 32.35 43.50 18.73
CA ALA A 177 33.15 42.54 19.47
C ALA A 177 34.11 41.76 18.56
N THR A 178 33.64 41.39 17.36
CA THR A 178 34.41 40.66 16.36
C THR A 178 35.05 41.56 15.30
N ASP A 179 34.70 42.85 15.30
CA ASP A 179 35.10 43.83 14.27
C ASP A 179 34.71 43.36 12.86
N ALA A 180 33.54 42.73 12.74
CA ALA A 180 33.05 42.11 11.52
C ALA A 180 31.60 42.50 11.25
N LEU A 181 31.21 42.44 9.97
CA LEU A 181 29.81 42.50 9.59
C LEU A 181 29.27 41.07 9.52
N VAL A 182 28.15 40.81 10.18
CA VAL A 182 27.55 39.49 10.35
C VAL A 182 26.16 39.48 9.72
N TRP A 183 25.90 38.49 8.86
CA TRP A 183 24.58 38.22 8.29
C TRP A 183 23.72 37.43 9.27
N SER A 184 22.42 37.67 9.25
CA SER A 184 21.41 37.06 10.12
C SER A 184 20.04 37.13 9.45
N GLY A 185 19.10 36.31 9.92
CA GLY A 185 17.78 36.17 9.30
C GLY A 185 17.65 34.86 8.53
N PRO A 186 16.47 34.58 7.96
CA PRO A 186 15.36 35.53 7.75
C PRO A 186 14.69 36.05 9.03
N ALA A 187 14.37 37.33 9.08
CA ALA A 187 13.66 37.98 10.19
C ALA A 187 12.87 39.19 9.68
N ALA A 188 11.97 39.77 10.50
CA ALA A 188 11.17 40.92 10.09
C ALA A 188 12.03 42.06 9.49
N ALA A 189 11.73 42.44 8.25
CA ALA A 189 12.56 43.35 7.47
C ALA A 189 12.70 44.73 8.11
N SER A 190 13.93 45.23 8.17
CA SER A 190 14.30 46.57 8.64
C SER A 190 14.42 47.60 7.53
N LYS A 191 14.07 47.23 6.29
CA LYS A 191 14.03 48.09 5.11
C LYS A 191 13.79 49.58 5.38
N GLY A 192 14.75 50.41 5.01
CA GLY A 192 14.73 51.86 5.19
C GLY A 192 15.22 52.33 6.57
N VAL A 193 15.69 51.42 7.42
CA VAL A 193 16.23 51.70 8.76
C VAL A 193 17.68 51.25 8.83
N VAL A 194 18.55 52.07 9.44
CA VAL A 194 19.95 51.71 9.67
C VAL A 194 20.02 50.52 10.63
N ASN A 195 20.68 49.43 10.23
CA ASN A 195 20.93 48.28 11.08
C ASN A 195 21.80 48.67 12.28
N SER A 196 21.26 48.50 13.49
CA SER A 196 21.99 48.75 14.74
C SER A 196 23.00 47.63 15.04
N ALA A 197 24.04 47.94 15.83
CA ALA A 197 24.98 46.92 16.31
C ALA A 197 24.25 45.81 17.08
N ALA A 198 24.62 44.55 16.84
CA ALA A 198 23.99 43.38 17.46
C ALA A 198 23.96 43.49 19.00
N PRO A 199 22.87 43.06 19.68
CA PRO A 199 22.89 42.89 21.12
C PRO A 199 23.85 41.74 21.47
N GLY A 200 24.88 41.97 22.28
CA GLY A 200 25.72 40.89 22.83
C GLY A 200 25.14 40.33 24.13
N PRO A 201 25.75 39.28 24.71
CA PRO A 201 26.08 37.99 24.11
C PRO A 201 24.91 36.99 24.24
N VAL A 202 24.70 36.13 23.26
CA VAL A 202 24.28 34.74 23.53
C VAL A 202 25.57 33.98 23.79
N GLU A 203 25.60 33.19 24.86
CA GLU A 203 26.75 32.37 25.24
C GLU A 203 27.21 31.55 24.03
N PRO A 204 28.50 31.57 23.65
CA PRO A 204 28.97 30.69 22.59
C PRO A 204 28.68 29.25 23.01
N PRO A 205 28.20 28.41 22.08
CA PRO A 205 27.91 27.03 22.41
C PRO A 205 29.13 26.35 23.05
N PRO A 206 28.94 25.54 24.11
CA PRO A 206 30.02 24.82 24.74
C PRO A 206 30.75 23.97 23.69
N ALA A 207 32.07 23.82 23.80
CA ALA A 207 32.78 22.91 22.91
C ALA A 207 32.24 21.47 23.09
N ALA A 208 32.15 20.68 22.01
CA ALA A 208 31.72 19.28 22.08
C ALA A 208 32.48 18.54 23.20
N GLY A 209 31.76 18.17 24.26
CA GLY A 209 32.28 17.64 25.53
C GLY A 209 31.98 18.49 26.79
N GLU A 210 31.56 19.75 26.65
CA GLU A 210 31.17 20.65 27.77
C GLU A 210 29.65 20.72 28.00
N VAL A 211 28.81 20.27 27.05
CA VAL A 211 27.34 20.25 27.16
C VAL A 211 26.88 19.37 28.32
N CYS A 212 27.59 18.27 28.60
CA CYS A 212 27.29 17.38 29.72
C CYS A 212 27.47 18.03 31.10
N ASP A 213 28.26 19.11 31.20
CA ASP A 213 28.44 19.87 32.42
C ASP A 213 27.41 21.01 32.57
N VAL A 214 26.63 21.30 31.52
CA VAL A 214 25.54 22.28 31.58
C VAL A 214 24.40 21.69 32.43
N PRO A 215 23.86 22.45 33.41
CA PRO A 215 22.69 22.03 34.16
C PRO A 215 21.49 21.83 33.23
N VAL A 216 20.81 20.70 33.39
CA VAL A 216 19.51 20.46 32.75
C VAL A 216 18.55 21.58 33.16
N THR A 217 17.91 22.21 32.18
CA THR A 217 16.91 23.26 32.42
C THR A 217 15.49 22.72 32.43
N ASN A 218 15.27 21.62 31.71
CA ASN A 218 13.97 21.00 31.48
C ASN A 218 14.11 19.48 31.37
N GLU A 219 13.13 18.74 31.89
CA GLU A 219 12.94 17.33 31.53
C GLU A 219 12.32 17.23 30.14
N ILE A 220 12.44 16.09 29.46
CA ILE A 220 11.94 15.94 28.09
C ILE A 220 10.41 16.05 28.06
N GLY A 221 9.71 15.52 29.08
CA GLY A 221 8.26 15.69 29.22
C GLY A 221 7.78 17.15 29.31
N GLU A 222 8.62 18.07 29.81
CA GLU A 222 8.30 19.51 29.79
C GLU A 222 8.47 20.13 28.40
N VAL A 223 9.38 19.58 27.57
CA VAL A 223 9.57 19.98 26.18
C VAL A 223 8.40 19.51 25.34
N GLN A 224 7.94 18.28 25.52
CA GLN A 224 6.77 17.75 24.83
C GLN A 224 5.47 18.44 25.28
N GLY A 225 5.21 18.45 26.59
CA GLY A 225 3.92 18.91 27.12
C GLY A 225 2.79 17.91 26.86
N THR A 226 1.55 18.31 27.16
CA THR A 226 0.38 17.41 27.19
C THR A 226 -0.50 17.47 25.95
N GLY A 227 -0.02 18.04 24.85
CA GLY A 227 -0.80 18.19 23.62
C GLY A 227 0.14 18.30 22.42
N ALA A 228 -0.44 18.34 21.23
CA ALA A 228 0.25 18.22 19.93
C ALA A 228 1.22 19.35 19.54
N THR A 229 1.62 20.21 20.48
CA THR A 229 2.63 21.25 20.24
C THR A 229 3.40 21.53 21.51
N THR A 230 4.72 21.67 21.39
CA THR A 230 5.57 22.04 22.52
C THR A 230 5.10 23.34 23.19
N PRO A 231 4.98 23.38 24.54
CA PRO A 231 4.72 24.60 25.28
C PRO A 231 5.94 25.54 25.34
N LEU A 232 7.10 25.09 24.83
CA LEU A 232 8.39 25.77 24.87
C LEU A 232 8.85 26.25 23.49
N ASP A 233 7.95 26.37 22.50
CA ASP A 233 8.27 26.79 21.13
C ASP A 233 9.18 28.03 21.08
N GLY A 234 10.27 27.91 20.32
CA GLY A 234 11.33 28.91 20.17
C GLY A 234 12.22 29.14 21.40
N SER A 235 11.97 28.44 22.51
CA SER A 235 12.77 28.56 23.74
C SER A 235 13.99 27.66 23.68
N THR A 236 15.14 28.17 24.14
CA THR A 236 16.34 27.34 24.30
C THR A 236 16.23 26.50 25.58
N VAL A 237 16.36 25.18 25.43
CA VAL A 237 16.32 24.19 26.50
C VAL A 237 17.62 23.40 26.56
N THR A 238 17.99 22.92 27.75
CA THR A 238 19.00 21.88 27.96
C THR A 238 18.34 20.66 28.55
N VAL A 239 18.34 19.55 27.80
CA VAL A 239 17.80 18.25 28.23
C VAL A 239 18.91 17.21 28.35
N ARG A 240 18.65 16.11 29.04
CA ARG A 240 19.55 14.95 29.10
C ARG A 240 18.74 13.65 29.17
N GLY A 241 19.00 12.72 28.27
CA GLY A 241 18.33 11.43 28.24
C GLY A 241 19.19 10.34 27.61
N VAL A 242 18.58 9.19 27.36
CA VAL A 242 19.16 8.03 26.67
C VAL A 242 18.76 8.07 25.20
N VAL A 243 19.71 7.82 24.31
CA VAL A 243 19.44 7.68 22.87
C VAL A 243 18.66 6.38 22.64
N VAL A 244 17.39 6.51 22.26
CA VAL A 244 16.48 5.38 22.00
C VAL A 244 16.24 5.12 20.52
N GLY A 245 16.62 6.07 19.67
CA GLY A 245 16.66 5.89 18.23
C GLY A 245 17.81 6.67 17.62
N ASP A 246 18.66 6.05 16.80
CA ASP A 246 19.69 6.70 15.99
C ASP A 246 19.24 6.65 14.52
N VAL A 247 18.78 7.79 13.99
CA VAL A 247 18.09 7.86 12.69
C VAL A 247 18.75 8.90 11.78
N PRO A 248 20.01 8.66 11.35
CA PRO A 248 20.76 9.62 10.54
C PRO A 248 20.09 9.96 9.20
N GLY A 249 19.17 9.11 8.70
CA GLY A 249 18.34 9.38 7.52
C GLY A 249 17.36 10.54 7.69
N LEU A 250 17.05 10.90 8.93
CA LEU A 250 16.30 12.10 9.32
C LEU A 250 17.21 13.23 9.83
N SER A 251 18.53 13.06 9.75
CA SER A 251 19.52 13.99 10.30
C SER A 251 19.37 14.21 11.81
N GLY A 252 19.09 13.14 12.56
CA GLY A 252 18.92 13.25 14.00
C GLY A 252 18.84 11.91 14.73
N PHE A 253 18.42 11.98 15.99
CA PHE A 253 18.24 10.85 16.89
C PHE A 253 17.11 11.15 17.88
N TYR A 254 16.51 10.12 18.48
CA TYR A 254 15.51 10.25 19.53
C TYR A 254 16.14 10.09 20.90
N LEU A 255 15.78 10.99 21.80
CA LEU A 255 16.23 11.03 23.18
C LEU A 255 15.04 10.77 24.11
N GLN A 256 15.23 9.91 25.11
CA GLN A 256 14.18 9.61 26.10
C GLN A 256 14.70 9.73 27.54
N ASP A 257 13.88 10.27 28.44
CA ASP A 257 14.23 10.35 29.86
C ASP A 257 14.41 8.94 30.45
N ALA A 258 15.53 8.72 31.14
CA ALA A 258 15.90 7.38 31.63
C ALA A 258 14.97 6.88 32.74
N ASP A 259 14.46 7.81 33.54
CA ASP A 259 13.61 7.61 34.70
C ASP A 259 12.15 8.04 34.48
N GLY A 260 11.88 8.74 33.36
CA GLY A 260 10.62 9.39 33.05
C GLY A 260 10.27 10.54 34.01
N ASP A 261 9.33 11.40 33.62
CA ASP A 261 8.86 12.51 34.46
C ASP A 261 7.76 12.08 35.47
N GLY A 262 7.19 10.89 35.27
CA GLY A 262 6.14 10.31 36.10
C GLY A 262 4.73 10.86 35.82
N ASP A 263 4.55 11.61 34.75
CA ASP A 263 3.27 12.08 34.23
C ASP A 263 2.88 11.30 32.97
N ALA A 264 1.81 10.52 33.05
CA ALA A 264 1.34 9.72 31.92
C ALA A 264 0.66 10.54 30.83
N ALA A 265 0.59 11.87 30.97
CA ALA A 265 0.00 12.79 30.00
C ALA A 265 1.03 13.44 29.07
N THR A 266 2.32 13.28 29.33
CA THR A 266 3.45 13.83 28.57
C THR A 266 4.24 12.68 27.96
N SER A 267 4.85 12.91 26.80
CA SER A 267 5.85 11.98 26.26
C SER A 267 7.20 12.23 26.93
N ASP A 268 7.88 11.17 27.34
CA ASP A 268 9.25 11.22 27.86
C ASP A 268 10.31 11.24 26.73
N GLY A 269 9.88 11.20 25.47
CA GLY A 269 10.72 11.14 24.28
C GLY A 269 10.68 12.43 23.45
N VAL A 270 11.78 12.77 22.77
CA VAL A 270 11.83 13.90 21.83
C VAL A 270 12.82 13.64 20.72
N PHE A 271 12.52 14.13 19.52
CA PHE A 271 13.46 14.09 18.40
C PHE A 271 14.51 15.20 18.53
N VAL A 272 15.77 14.89 18.23
CA VAL A 272 16.87 15.85 18.22
C VAL A 272 17.43 15.96 16.81
N PHE A 273 17.25 17.13 16.19
CA PHE A 273 17.84 17.43 14.89
C PHE A 273 19.31 17.84 15.06
N SER A 274 20.22 16.93 14.70
CA SER A 274 21.67 17.11 14.86
C SER A 274 22.44 16.12 13.99
N ALA A 275 23.58 16.57 13.45
CA ALA A 275 24.52 15.74 12.70
C ALA A 275 25.59 15.05 13.59
N VAL A 276 25.46 15.13 14.92
CA VAL A 276 26.40 14.48 15.84
C VAL A 276 26.11 12.98 15.86
N GLU A 277 27.14 12.18 15.54
CA GLU A 277 27.08 10.71 15.62
C GLU A 277 26.90 10.28 17.09
N VAL A 278 25.89 9.45 17.34
CA VAL A 278 25.55 8.86 18.64
C VAL A 278 25.34 7.35 18.47
N ASP A 279 25.40 6.58 19.56
CA ASP A 279 25.04 5.16 19.56
C ASP A 279 23.79 4.91 20.43
N LEU A 280 22.99 3.89 20.08
CA LEU A 280 21.86 3.46 20.90
C LEU A 280 22.29 3.12 22.34
N GLY A 281 21.57 3.68 23.31
CA GLY A 281 21.85 3.55 24.74
C GLY A 281 22.81 4.59 25.30
N ASP A 282 23.45 5.43 24.47
CA ASP A 282 24.24 6.55 24.95
C ASP A 282 23.40 7.49 25.81
N THR A 283 23.98 7.99 26.90
CA THR A 283 23.39 9.13 27.63
C THR A 283 23.92 10.42 27.03
N VAL A 284 23.02 11.24 26.49
CA VAL A 284 23.35 12.46 25.74
C VAL A 284 22.70 13.68 26.38
N ALA A 285 23.43 14.79 26.43
CA ALA A 285 22.89 16.11 26.77
C ALA A 285 22.85 16.99 25.51
N VAL A 286 21.76 17.73 25.33
CA VAL A 286 21.52 18.60 24.18
C VAL A 286 21.11 19.98 24.68
N THR A 287 21.67 21.03 24.08
CA THR A 287 21.20 22.41 24.27
C THR A 287 20.76 23.00 22.93
N GLY A 288 19.47 23.29 22.77
CA GLY A 288 18.91 23.73 21.48
C GLY A 288 17.56 24.42 21.64
N ALA A 289 17.01 24.94 20.55
CA ALA A 289 15.65 25.47 20.52
C ALA A 289 14.62 24.33 20.44
N ALA A 290 13.60 24.34 21.30
CA ALA A 290 12.43 23.49 21.14
C ALA A 290 11.51 24.10 20.06
N GLU A 291 11.03 23.30 19.13
CA GLU A 291 10.19 23.76 18.00
C GLU A 291 9.33 22.62 17.45
N GLU A 292 8.31 23.00 16.68
CA GLU A 292 7.54 22.09 15.83
C GLU A 292 8.13 22.04 14.42
N TYR A 293 8.32 20.84 13.89
CA TYR A 293 8.69 20.65 12.49
C TYR A 293 7.81 19.58 11.85
N PHE A 294 6.94 20.00 10.93
CA PHE A 294 5.89 19.13 10.36
C PHE A 294 5.06 18.41 11.43
N GLU A 295 4.68 19.15 12.48
CA GLU A 295 3.88 18.66 13.62
C GLU A 295 4.58 17.59 14.48
N GLN A 296 5.90 17.40 14.30
CA GLN A 296 6.73 16.66 15.24
C GLN A 296 7.45 17.63 16.19
N THR A 297 7.35 17.36 17.49
CA THR A 297 8.10 18.10 18.50
C THR A 297 9.58 17.72 18.42
N GLN A 298 10.46 18.73 18.24
CA GLN A 298 11.89 18.50 18.17
C GLN A 298 12.73 19.54 18.91
N ILE A 299 13.99 19.17 19.20
CA ILE A 299 15.03 20.09 19.66
C ILE A 299 16.05 20.25 18.53
N ARG A 300 16.23 21.49 18.06
CA ARG A 300 17.29 21.84 17.11
C ARG A 300 18.63 21.94 17.85
N GLY A 301 19.30 20.80 17.96
CA GLY A 301 20.56 20.65 18.71
C GLY A 301 21.80 21.09 17.95
N GLU A 302 21.79 21.05 16.61
CA GLU A 302 22.95 21.35 15.74
C GLU A 302 24.24 20.70 16.27
N ALA A 303 25.29 21.47 16.61
CA ALA A 303 26.55 20.97 17.16
C ALA A 303 26.57 20.88 18.70
N ASN A 304 25.49 21.28 19.38
CA ASN A 304 25.41 21.43 20.83
C ASN A 304 24.95 20.14 21.53
N VAL A 305 25.59 19.04 21.14
CA VAL A 305 25.29 17.69 21.63
C VAL A 305 26.54 17.13 22.30
N GLY A 306 26.39 16.59 23.51
CA GLY A 306 27.47 15.96 24.26
C GLY A 306 27.10 14.55 24.69
N ILE A 307 27.93 13.57 24.32
CA ILE A 307 27.83 12.20 24.83
C ILE A 307 28.42 12.18 26.24
N CYS A 308 27.55 12.00 27.24
CA CYS A 308 27.90 12.06 28.65
C CYS A 308 28.36 10.72 29.20
N THR A 309 27.81 9.62 28.66
CA THR A 309 28.22 8.26 28.98
C THR A 309 27.92 7.37 27.77
N ASP A 310 28.93 6.65 27.29
CA ASP A 310 28.78 5.63 26.25
C ASP A 310 27.84 4.52 26.75
N GLY A 311 26.93 4.05 25.89
CA GLY A 311 25.99 2.98 26.17
C GLY A 311 25.89 1.95 25.05
N THR A 312 24.95 1.04 25.19
CA THR A 312 24.62 0.01 24.20
C THR A 312 23.12 -0.26 24.20
N VAL A 313 22.63 -1.05 23.24
CA VAL A 313 21.24 -1.53 23.19
C VAL A 313 20.73 -2.21 24.49
N VAL A 314 21.64 -2.70 25.35
CA VAL A 314 21.28 -3.29 26.67
C VAL A 314 20.88 -2.22 27.69
N ASP A 315 21.30 -0.98 27.47
CA ASP A 315 21.08 0.17 28.34
C ASP A 315 19.81 0.97 27.95
N LEU A 316 19.08 0.53 26.92
CA LEU A 316 17.80 1.13 26.53
C LEU A 316 16.76 0.99 27.66
N PRO A 317 15.87 1.99 27.83
CA PRO A 317 14.74 1.87 28.72
C PRO A 317 13.80 0.73 28.28
N THR A 318 12.90 0.32 29.18
CA THR A 318 11.86 -0.66 28.80
C THR A 318 10.89 0.02 27.81
N PRO A 319 10.60 -0.59 26.65
CA PRO A 319 9.65 -0.02 25.70
C PRO A 319 8.27 0.18 26.33
N ALA A 320 7.63 1.31 26.01
CA ALA A 320 6.25 1.56 26.38
C ALA A 320 5.30 0.68 25.56
N PRO A 321 4.26 0.07 26.17
CA PRO A 321 3.28 -0.70 25.42
C PRO A 321 2.43 0.21 24.54
N LEU A 322 2.53 0.06 23.22
CA LEU A 322 1.68 0.75 22.25
C LEU A 322 0.43 -0.09 21.99
N ASP A 323 -0.66 0.31 22.64
CA ASP A 323 -1.97 -0.32 22.51
C ASP A 323 -2.73 0.35 21.36
N LEU A 324 -3.08 -0.42 20.31
CA LEU A 324 -3.91 0.01 19.19
C LEU A 324 -5.25 -0.74 19.28
N PRO A 325 -6.38 -0.14 18.84
CA PRO A 325 -6.53 1.17 18.22
C PRO A 325 -6.31 2.35 19.17
N ALA A 326 -5.72 3.43 18.65
CA ALA A 326 -5.46 4.66 19.40
C ALA A 326 -5.81 5.90 18.59
N ASP A 327 -6.29 6.95 19.26
CA ASP A 327 -6.42 8.29 18.70
C ASP A 327 -5.11 9.08 18.84
N ASP A 328 -5.05 10.25 18.20
CA ASP A 328 -3.83 11.08 18.19
C ASP A 328 -3.45 11.54 19.60
N ASP A 329 -4.42 11.94 20.43
CA ASP A 329 -4.18 12.31 21.84
C ASP A 329 -3.56 11.17 22.68
N THR A 330 -3.79 9.91 22.30
CA THR A 330 -3.19 8.75 22.96
C THR A 330 -1.80 8.48 22.43
N ARG A 331 -1.57 8.61 21.12
CA ARG A 331 -0.27 8.39 20.47
C ARG A 331 0.74 9.48 20.81
N GLU A 332 0.28 10.73 20.94
CA GLU A 332 1.07 11.89 21.33
C GLU A 332 1.89 11.67 22.60
N ARG A 333 1.33 10.92 23.55
CA ARG A 333 1.99 10.61 24.84
C ARG A 333 3.17 9.66 24.71
N PHE A 334 3.43 9.15 23.51
CA PHE A 334 4.54 8.28 23.20
C PHE A 334 5.42 8.84 22.08
N GLU A 335 5.18 10.08 21.61
CA GLU A 335 5.95 10.67 20.51
C GLU A 335 7.44 10.75 20.87
N GLY A 336 8.29 10.13 20.06
CA GLY A 336 9.74 10.04 20.28
C GLY A 336 10.18 8.99 21.30
N MET A 337 9.27 8.23 21.89
CA MET A 337 9.59 7.17 22.86
C MET A 337 9.84 5.83 22.19
N LEU A 338 10.64 5.00 22.86
CA LEU A 338 10.74 3.58 22.58
C LEU A 338 9.41 2.88 22.90
N VAL A 339 8.85 2.19 21.91
CA VAL A 339 7.54 1.53 22.01
C VAL A 339 7.62 0.06 21.58
N ALA A 340 6.65 -0.73 22.05
CA ALA A 340 6.39 -2.07 21.55
C ALA A 340 4.89 -2.25 21.33
N PRO A 341 4.44 -2.60 20.11
CA PRO A 341 3.05 -2.97 19.87
C PRO A 341 2.60 -4.07 20.85
N VAL A 342 1.44 -3.90 21.47
CA VAL A 342 0.87 -4.90 22.39
C VAL A 342 0.41 -6.14 21.65
N ASP A 343 -0.24 -5.92 20.51
CA ASP A 343 -0.77 -6.94 19.63
C ASP A 343 0.04 -7.08 18.33
N THR A 344 -0.17 -8.19 17.65
CA THR A 344 0.45 -8.45 16.34
C THR A 344 -0.13 -7.50 15.30
N LEU A 345 0.73 -6.92 14.46
CA LEU A 345 0.31 -6.02 13.39
C LEU A 345 0.27 -6.77 12.06
N THR A 346 -0.74 -6.47 11.25
CA THR A 346 -0.93 -7.02 9.90
C THR A 346 -0.53 -5.98 8.85
N VAL A 347 0.16 -6.40 7.79
CA VAL A 347 0.45 -5.55 6.63
C VAL A 347 -0.85 -5.29 5.87
N SER A 348 -1.24 -4.02 5.74
CA SER A 348 -2.41 -3.58 4.97
C SER A 348 -2.06 -2.88 3.66
N GLU A 349 -0.81 -2.46 3.45
CA GLU A 349 -0.36 -1.85 2.20
C GLU A 349 1.14 -2.05 1.95
N VAL A 350 1.48 -2.24 0.67
CA VAL A 350 2.86 -2.42 0.17
C VAL A 350 3.20 -1.46 -0.98
N TYR A 351 2.27 -0.59 -1.39
CA TYR A 351 2.46 0.35 -2.49
C TYR A 351 3.64 1.31 -2.30
N ALA A 352 3.85 1.79 -1.07
CA ALA A 352 4.89 2.77 -0.77
C ALA A 352 6.31 2.18 -0.73
N LEU A 353 6.48 0.85 -0.77
CA LEU A 353 7.79 0.20 -0.71
C LEU A 353 8.77 0.70 -1.78
N THR A 354 8.31 0.93 -3.01
CA THR A 354 9.20 1.37 -4.10
C THR A 354 9.42 2.87 -4.15
N SER A 355 8.70 3.64 -3.34
CA SER A 355 8.80 5.10 -3.31
C SER A 355 9.52 5.58 -2.05
N TYR A 356 9.18 5.00 -0.90
CA TYR A 356 9.64 5.44 0.42
C TYR A 356 10.09 4.28 1.33
N GLY A 357 9.97 3.01 0.91
CA GLY A 357 10.35 1.88 1.77
C GLY A 357 9.35 1.58 2.88
N GLU A 358 8.14 2.13 2.80
CA GLU A 358 7.15 2.08 3.87
C GLU A 358 6.15 0.92 3.71
N LEU A 359 5.70 0.41 4.84
CA LEU A 359 4.55 -0.50 4.95
C LEU A 359 3.44 0.20 5.74
N THR A 360 2.18 0.09 5.30
CA THR A 360 1.06 0.41 6.19
C THR A 360 0.68 -0.83 6.96
N LEU A 361 0.60 -0.72 8.27
CA LEU A 361 0.24 -1.78 9.19
C LEU A 361 -1.08 -1.46 9.89
N SER A 362 -1.71 -2.50 10.42
CA SER A 362 -2.93 -2.39 11.21
C SER A 362 -3.00 -3.43 12.32
N GLU A 363 -3.55 -3.01 13.46
CA GLU A 363 -3.97 -3.93 14.51
C GLU A 363 -5.30 -4.61 14.14
N GLY A 364 -5.55 -5.83 14.65
CA GLY A 364 -6.83 -6.53 14.47
C GLY A 364 -7.09 -7.11 13.07
N GLY A 365 -6.06 -7.29 12.24
CA GLY A 365 -6.17 -7.77 10.86
C GLY A 365 -6.09 -6.65 9.82
N LEU A 366 -6.51 -6.94 8.58
CA LEU A 366 -6.51 -6.01 7.46
C LEU A 366 -7.37 -4.77 7.71
N LEU A 367 -6.95 -3.62 7.17
CA LEU A 367 -7.85 -2.51 6.93
C LEU A 367 -8.72 -2.83 5.72
N VAL A 368 -10.04 -2.74 5.89
CA VAL A 368 -11.02 -3.15 4.88
C VAL A 368 -11.75 -1.93 4.34
N GLN A 369 -12.08 -1.94 3.05
CA GLN A 369 -12.89 -0.90 2.44
C GLN A 369 -14.23 -0.75 3.17
N PRO A 370 -14.63 0.46 3.58
CA PRO A 370 -15.88 0.64 4.32
C PRO A 370 -17.13 0.12 3.61
N THR A 371 -17.19 0.29 2.28
CA THR A 371 -18.30 -0.20 1.44
C THR A 371 -18.18 -1.67 1.04
N GLU A 372 -17.17 -2.38 1.53
CA GLU A 372 -17.11 -3.84 1.51
C GLU A 372 -17.94 -4.44 2.66
N LEU A 373 -17.97 -3.77 3.81
CA LEU A 373 -18.56 -4.31 5.05
C LEU A 373 -19.88 -3.63 5.46
N ALA A 374 -20.17 -2.43 4.95
CA ALA A 374 -21.42 -1.73 5.23
C ALA A 374 -21.92 -0.93 4.02
N ARG A 375 -23.25 -0.79 3.90
CA ARG A 375 -23.85 0.12 2.91
C ARG A 375 -23.31 1.55 3.08
N PRO A 376 -23.16 2.32 1.99
CA PRO A 376 -22.71 3.72 2.03
C PRO A 376 -23.51 4.56 3.04
N GLY A 377 -22.80 5.37 3.82
CA GLY A 377 -23.37 6.23 4.87
C GLY A 377 -22.75 5.95 6.24
N ALA A 378 -23.53 6.13 7.32
CA ALA A 378 -23.01 6.14 8.69
C ALA A 378 -22.29 4.85 9.12
N GLY A 379 -22.68 3.68 8.58
CA GLY A 379 -21.99 2.40 8.85
C GLY A 379 -20.59 2.40 8.25
N ALA A 380 -20.47 2.74 6.98
CA ALA A 380 -19.19 2.89 6.29
C ALA A 380 -18.32 3.98 6.94
N GLU A 381 -18.90 5.13 7.33
CA GLU A 381 -18.18 6.19 8.04
C GLU A 381 -17.59 5.71 9.38
N ALA A 382 -18.32 4.87 10.12
CA ALA A 382 -17.83 4.29 11.37
C ALA A 382 -16.65 3.33 11.14
N ILE A 383 -16.69 2.52 10.08
CA ILE A 383 -15.59 1.61 9.71
C ILE A 383 -14.36 2.41 9.27
N ALA A 384 -14.55 3.48 8.50
CA ALA A 384 -13.45 4.38 8.12
C ALA A 384 -12.77 5.01 9.34
N ALA A 385 -13.58 5.44 10.34
CA ALA A 385 -13.05 5.98 11.59
C ALA A 385 -12.29 4.91 12.40
N GLU A 386 -12.79 3.68 12.45
CA GLU A 386 -12.10 2.55 13.11
C GLU A 386 -10.77 2.22 12.43
N ASN A 387 -10.76 2.13 11.09
CA ASN A 387 -9.55 1.90 10.31
C ASN A 387 -8.46 2.94 10.62
N ALA A 388 -8.84 4.22 10.77
CA ALA A 388 -7.89 5.29 11.10
C ALA A 388 -7.23 5.10 12.48
N LEU A 389 -7.96 4.59 13.47
CA LEU A 389 -7.43 4.33 14.82
C LEU A 389 -6.52 3.11 14.88
N ARG A 390 -6.73 2.12 13.99
CA ARG A 390 -5.96 0.87 13.93
C ARG A 390 -4.68 0.98 13.10
N ARG A 391 -4.63 1.96 12.19
CA ARG A 391 -3.55 2.14 11.21
C ARG A 391 -2.28 2.74 11.83
N ILE A 392 -1.12 2.24 11.41
CA ILE A 392 0.20 2.82 11.68
C ILE A 392 1.15 2.54 10.52
N VAL A 393 2.10 3.43 10.24
CA VAL A 393 3.12 3.22 9.19
C VAL A 393 4.36 2.59 9.81
N LEU A 394 5.00 1.64 9.14
CA LEU A 394 6.38 1.22 9.42
C LEU A 394 7.29 1.83 8.36
N ASP A 395 8.35 2.48 8.82
CA ASP A 395 9.32 3.17 7.99
C ASP A 395 10.74 2.98 8.53
N ASP A 396 11.75 2.99 7.66
CA ASP A 396 13.16 2.82 8.03
C ASP A 396 13.88 4.11 8.46
N ALA A 397 13.12 5.19 8.66
CA ALA A 397 13.62 6.52 9.01
C ALA A 397 14.57 7.12 7.95
N GLN A 398 14.35 6.79 6.67
CA GLN A 398 15.01 7.45 5.54
C GLN A 398 14.05 8.39 4.83
N SER A 399 14.40 9.68 4.75
CA SER A 399 13.58 10.68 4.05
C SER A 399 13.77 10.65 2.52
N SER A 400 14.80 9.97 2.03
CA SER A 400 15.09 9.87 0.61
C SER A 400 14.16 8.87 -0.08
N ARG A 401 13.63 9.24 -1.25
CA ARG A 401 12.97 8.25 -2.11
C ARG A 401 13.89 7.08 -2.38
N VAL A 402 13.39 5.88 -2.17
CA VAL A 402 14.13 4.65 -2.46
C VAL A 402 14.04 4.31 -3.95
N SER A 403 15.05 3.59 -4.43
CA SER A 403 14.97 2.81 -5.66
C SER A 403 14.63 1.37 -5.29
N VAL A 404 14.16 0.55 -6.24
CA VAL A 404 13.90 -0.86 -5.96
C VAL A 404 15.15 -1.61 -5.46
N THR A 405 16.35 -1.23 -5.93
CA THR A 405 17.63 -1.82 -5.45
C THR A 405 18.03 -1.41 -4.03
N THR A 406 17.39 -0.38 -3.48
CA THR A 406 17.65 0.14 -2.12
C THR A 406 16.40 0.08 -1.25
N ALA A 407 15.28 -0.40 -1.79
CA ALA A 407 14.00 -0.41 -1.12
C ALA A 407 14.00 -1.54 -0.10
N PRO A 408 13.74 -1.24 1.17
CA PRO A 408 13.64 -2.27 2.19
C PRO A 408 12.44 -3.19 1.89
N TYR A 409 12.50 -4.41 2.44
CA TYR A 409 11.40 -5.39 2.42
C TYR A 409 11.02 -5.95 1.03
N LEU A 410 11.72 -5.57 -0.04
CA LEU A 410 11.60 -6.21 -1.35
C LEU A 410 12.61 -7.36 -1.47
N SER A 411 12.11 -8.56 -1.74
CA SER A 411 12.90 -9.76 -1.90
C SER A 411 12.23 -10.73 -2.88
N PRO A 412 12.98 -11.30 -3.83
CA PRO A 412 12.43 -12.33 -4.71
C PRO A 412 12.09 -13.63 -3.96
N GLU A 413 12.76 -13.93 -2.84
CA GLU A 413 12.56 -15.15 -2.07
C GLU A 413 11.57 -15.02 -0.91
N THR A 414 11.55 -13.86 -0.24
CA THR A 414 10.72 -13.61 0.96
C THR A 414 10.00 -12.27 0.84
N PRO A 415 9.09 -12.16 -0.14
CA PRO A 415 8.30 -10.95 -0.35
C PRO A 415 7.36 -10.72 0.83
N VAL A 416 7.30 -9.49 1.31
CA VAL A 416 6.25 -9.05 2.24
C VAL A 416 4.97 -8.79 1.47
N ARG A 417 3.83 -9.23 2.03
CA ARG A 417 2.53 -9.25 1.35
C ARG A 417 1.45 -8.66 2.24
N VAL A 418 0.44 -8.04 1.64
CA VAL A 418 -0.77 -7.64 2.37
C VAL A 418 -1.40 -8.90 2.99
N GLY A 419 -1.75 -8.81 4.27
CA GLY A 419 -2.24 -9.93 5.09
C GLY A 419 -1.17 -10.63 5.91
N ASP A 420 0.11 -10.32 5.69
CA ASP A 420 1.21 -10.83 6.52
C ASP A 420 1.13 -10.26 7.94
N GLU A 421 1.26 -11.13 8.94
CA GLU A 421 1.41 -10.74 10.35
C GLU A 421 2.89 -10.55 10.69
N LEU A 422 3.24 -9.42 11.31
CA LEU A 422 4.61 -9.07 11.63
C LEU A 422 4.95 -9.33 13.10
N SER A 423 6.06 -10.02 13.32
CA SER A 423 6.71 -10.14 14.64
C SER A 423 8.00 -9.33 14.63
N PHE A 424 8.00 -8.21 15.34
CA PHE A 424 9.16 -7.32 15.43
C PHE A 424 10.28 -7.92 16.27
N THR A 425 11.51 -7.83 15.76
CA THR A 425 12.72 -8.36 16.39
C THR A 425 13.69 -7.29 16.84
N GLU A 426 13.51 -6.06 16.38
CA GLU A 426 14.32 -4.90 16.77
C GLU A 426 13.49 -3.88 17.58
N PRO A 427 14.13 -3.05 18.41
CA PRO A 427 13.45 -1.97 19.14
C PRO A 427 12.86 -0.94 18.17
N LEU A 428 11.73 -0.35 18.54
CA LEU A 428 11.00 0.61 17.71
C LEU A 428 10.79 1.93 18.46
N VAL A 429 10.85 3.04 17.74
CA VAL A 429 10.47 4.37 18.24
C VAL A 429 9.20 4.81 17.53
N LEU A 430 8.27 5.43 18.27
CA LEU A 430 7.10 6.07 17.68
C LEU A 430 7.45 7.50 17.26
N GLY A 431 7.25 7.83 15.99
CA GLY A 431 7.38 9.19 15.48
C GLY A 431 6.11 9.65 14.78
N TYR A 432 6.07 10.95 14.46
CA TYR A 432 5.04 11.56 13.62
C TYR A 432 5.69 12.26 12.44
N GLY A 433 5.04 12.22 11.28
CA GLY A 433 5.48 12.94 10.09
C GLY A 433 4.66 12.58 8.85
N PHE A 434 4.60 13.48 7.88
CA PHE A 434 3.80 13.32 6.65
C PHE A 434 2.33 12.94 6.92
N ASP A 435 1.71 13.57 7.93
CA ASP A 435 0.33 13.33 8.37
C ASP A 435 0.06 11.87 8.83
N ALA A 436 1.09 11.19 9.35
CA ALA A 436 1.00 9.80 9.81
C ALA A 436 1.83 9.53 11.07
N TRP A 437 1.31 8.64 11.93
CA TRP A 437 2.05 8.00 13.01
C TRP A 437 2.86 6.82 12.49
N ARG A 438 4.11 6.72 12.96
CA ARG A 438 5.13 5.89 12.31
C ARG A 438 5.95 5.12 13.35
N LEU A 439 6.11 3.83 13.14
CA LEU A 439 7.10 3.00 13.82
C LEU A 439 8.40 3.08 13.02
N GLN A 440 9.48 3.40 13.71
CA GLN A 440 10.83 3.44 13.14
C GLN A 440 11.74 2.46 13.87
N PRO A 441 12.49 1.60 13.15
CA PRO A 441 13.59 0.85 13.75
C PRO A 441 14.51 1.79 14.51
N ALA A 442 14.81 1.45 15.76
CA ALA A 442 15.63 2.29 16.62
C ALA A 442 17.03 2.52 16.05
N ASP A 443 17.57 1.61 15.25
CA ASP A 443 18.89 1.80 14.64
C ASP A 443 18.85 2.53 13.28
N GLY A 444 17.68 2.99 12.85
CA GLY A 444 17.48 3.69 11.58
C GLY A 444 17.70 2.80 10.35
N THR A 445 17.58 1.48 10.51
CA THR A 445 17.73 0.52 9.41
C THR A 445 16.57 -0.47 9.35
N ALA A 446 16.18 -0.85 8.14
CA ALA A 446 15.19 -1.91 7.91
C ALA A 446 15.71 -3.33 8.19
N ASP A 447 17.02 -3.47 8.43
CA ASP A 447 17.69 -4.77 8.49
C ASP A 447 17.24 -5.55 9.73
N GLY A 448 16.51 -6.64 9.52
CA GLY A 448 16.12 -7.54 10.60
C GLY A 448 15.03 -7.00 11.53
N VAL A 449 14.33 -5.91 11.15
CA VAL A 449 13.24 -5.33 11.96
C VAL A 449 12.10 -6.32 12.24
N PHE A 450 11.83 -7.23 11.29
CA PHE A 450 10.95 -8.39 11.49
C PHE A 450 11.50 -9.62 10.78
N ALA A 451 11.01 -10.80 11.17
CA ALA A 451 11.41 -12.07 10.58
C ALA A 451 10.97 -12.17 9.11
N LEU A 452 11.90 -12.53 8.22
CA LEU A 452 11.58 -12.81 6.82
C LEU A 452 10.56 -13.94 6.70
N GLN A 453 9.59 -13.77 5.79
CA GLN A 453 8.54 -14.74 5.53
C GLN A 453 8.20 -14.83 4.05
N ASN A 454 7.61 -15.96 3.68
CA ASN A 454 7.06 -16.15 2.35
C ASN A 454 5.72 -16.89 2.49
N THR A 455 4.63 -16.13 2.38
CA THR A 455 3.26 -16.62 2.54
C THR A 455 2.59 -16.93 1.20
N ARG A 456 3.34 -16.91 0.09
CA ARG A 456 2.81 -17.13 -1.27
C ARG A 456 2.18 -18.53 -1.40
N PRO A 457 0.88 -18.64 -1.71
CA PRO A 457 0.25 -19.93 -1.99
C PRO A 457 0.66 -20.43 -3.38
N ALA A 458 1.04 -21.71 -3.52
CA ALA A 458 1.46 -22.28 -4.81
C ALA A 458 0.30 -22.53 -5.79
N ALA A 459 -0.91 -22.70 -5.27
CA ALA A 459 -2.15 -23.00 -5.98
C ALA A 459 -3.33 -22.42 -5.18
N PRO A 460 -4.51 -22.22 -5.78
CA PRO A 460 -5.73 -21.91 -5.04
C PRO A 460 -6.06 -23.00 -4.01
N GLY A 461 -6.88 -22.66 -3.01
CA GLY A 461 -7.46 -23.65 -2.11
C GLY A 461 -8.39 -24.62 -2.86
N GLU A 462 -8.59 -25.82 -2.31
CA GLU A 462 -9.53 -26.79 -2.90
C GLU A 462 -10.97 -26.31 -2.72
N VAL A 463 -11.73 -26.26 -3.81
CA VAL A 463 -13.14 -25.85 -3.78
C VAL A 463 -14.13 -27.02 -3.94
N GLY A 464 -13.66 -28.21 -4.34
CA GLY A 464 -14.53 -29.35 -4.63
C GLY A 464 -15.30 -29.19 -5.95
N GLY A 465 -16.46 -29.85 -6.04
CA GLY A 465 -17.34 -29.87 -7.21
C GLY A 465 -16.91 -30.82 -8.34
N ASP A 466 -17.86 -31.14 -9.22
CA ASP A 466 -17.60 -31.86 -10.47
C ASP A 466 -17.00 -30.94 -11.53
N VAL A 467 -17.34 -29.65 -11.44
CA VAL A 467 -16.86 -28.60 -12.32
C VAL A 467 -16.36 -27.44 -11.49
N GLN A 468 -15.24 -26.85 -11.88
CA GLN A 468 -14.67 -25.66 -11.28
C GLN A 468 -14.75 -24.47 -12.22
N LEU A 469 -15.21 -23.33 -11.72
CA LEU A 469 -15.31 -22.08 -12.46
C LEU A 469 -14.37 -21.05 -11.86
N GLY A 470 -13.60 -20.35 -12.70
CA GLY A 470 -12.70 -19.27 -12.29
C GLY A 470 -13.04 -17.93 -12.92
N ALA A 471 -12.67 -16.84 -12.26
CA ALA A 471 -12.65 -15.50 -12.88
C ALA A 471 -11.27 -14.88 -12.69
N PHE A 472 -10.77 -14.22 -13.73
CA PHE A 472 -9.47 -13.57 -13.65
C PHE A 472 -9.38 -12.32 -14.54
N ASN A 473 -9.23 -11.15 -13.92
CA ASN A 473 -8.81 -9.94 -14.61
C ASN A 473 -7.28 -10.01 -14.82
N VAL A 474 -6.84 -10.10 -16.08
CA VAL A 474 -5.43 -10.38 -16.41
C VAL A 474 -4.59 -9.14 -16.71
N LEU A 475 -5.08 -7.94 -16.37
CA LEU A 475 -4.36 -6.67 -16.50
C LEU A 475 -3.81 -6.43 -17.91
N ASN A 476 -4.72 -6.32 -18.88
CA ASN A 476 -4.48 -5.95 -20.28
C ASN A 476 -3.55 -6.92 -21.03
N TYR A 477 -4.05 -8.11 -21.38
CA TYR A 477 -3.37 -9.02 -22.32
C TYR A 477 -3.52 -8.50 -23.76
N PHE A 478 -2.56 -7.68 -24.19
CA PHE A 478 -2.57 -7.02 -25.50
C PHE A 478 -1.38 -7.44 -26.35
N LEU A 479 -1.67 -7.81 -27.60
CA LEU A 479 -0.71 -7.99 -28.69
C LEU A 479 -0.35 -6.64 -29.36
N THR A 480 -1.22 -5.63 -29.25
CA THR A 480 -0.96 -4.29 -29.79
C THR A 480 -0.13 -3.43 -28.85
N PHE A 481 1.02 -2.94 -29.34
CA PHE A 481 1.93 -2.07 -28.59
C PHE A 481 1.80 -0.59 -28.99
N GLY A 482 1.74 0.29 -27.98
CA GLY A 482 1.64 1.74 -28.17
C GLY A 482 0.33 2.19 -28.84
N GLY A 483 0.14 3.51 -28.94
CA GLY A 483 -1.07 4.07 -29.55
C GLY A 483 -2.35 3.67 -28.80
N VAL A 484 -3.18 2.83 -29.43
CA VAL A 484 -4.42 2.30 -28.82
C VAL A 484 -4.17 1.11 -27.89
N GLY A 485 -2.97 0.50 -27.92
CA GLY A 485 -2.59 -0.56 -26.98
C GLY A 485 -2.68 -0.12 -25.52
N ARG A 486 -3.09 -1.04 -24.65
CA ARG A 486 -3.30 -0.81 -23.20
C ARG A 486 -2.48 -1.71 -22.29
N GLY A 487 -1.94 -2.82 -22.83
CA GLY A 487 -1.10 -3.76 -22.08
C GLY A 487 0.38 -3.40 -22.08
N ALA A 488 1.22 -4.43 -22.07
CA ALA A 488 2.66 -4.28 -22.10
C ALA A 488 3.13 -3.30 -23.20
N PRO A 489 4.12 -2.43 -22.93
CA PRO A 489 4.54 -1.39 -23.86
C PRO A 489 5.37 -1.92 -25.04
N ASN A 490 5.90 -3.14 -24.95
CA ASN A 490 6.70 -3.76 -25.98
C ASN A 490 6.66 -5.30 -25.88
N GLN A 491 7.20 -5.98 -26.91
CA GLN A 491 7.20 -7.44 -26.99
C GLN A 491 7.91 -8.13 -25.82
N ALA A 492 9.01 -7.56 -25.29
CA ALA A 492 9.77 -8.24 -24.24
C ALA A 492 8.95 -8.28 -22.93
N GLU A 493 8.39 -7.14 -22.54
CA GLU A 493 7.50 -7.05 -21.38
C GLU A 493 6.20 -7.84 -21.58
N PHE A 494 5.70 -7.95 -22.81
CA PHE A 494 4.56 -8.82 -23.12
C PHE A 494 4.89 -10.31 -22.91
N GLU A 495 6.08 -10.79 -23.31
CA GLU A 495 6.47 -12.17 -23.04
C GLU A 495 6.60 -12.45 -21.53
N GLU A 496 7.06 -11.46 -20.76
CA GLU A 496 7.13 -11.54 -19.31
C GLU A 496 5.74 -11.59 -18.66
N GLN A 497 4.82 -10.71 -19.12
CA GLN A 497 3.41 -10.68 -18.71
C GLN A 497 2.72 -12.01 -19.05
N ALA A 498 2.83 -12.46 -20.29
CA ALA A 498 2.22 -13.70 -20.77
C ALA A 498 2.76 -14.92 -20.01
N GLY A 499 4.05 -14.96 -19.68
CA GLY A 499 4.64 -16.03 -18.87
C GLY A 499 3.98 -16.16 -17.49
N LYS A 500 3.74 -15.03 -16.81
CA LYS A 500 3.06 -15.02 -15.50
C LYS A 500 1.59 -15.41 -15.62
N ILE A 501 0.84 -14.83 -16.58
CA ILE A 501 -0.58 -15.11 -16.80
C ILE A 501 -0.82 -16.58 -17.17
N VAL A 502 0.00 -17.15 -18.07
CA VAL A 502 -0.08 -18.56 -18.47
C VAL A 502 0.16 -19.47 -17.26
N THR A 503 1.17 -19.16 -16.45
CA THR A 503 1.47 -19.92 -15.23
C THR A 503 0.32 -19.83 -14.23
N ALA A 504 -0.26 -18.65 -14.03
CA ALA A 504 -1.39 -18.43 -13.14
C ALA A 504 -2.64 -19.21 -13.59
N ILE A 505 -3.04 -19.12 -14.85
CA ILE A 505 -4.24 -19.83 -15.35
C ILE A 505 -4.05 -21.35 -15.31
N ASN A 506 -2.87 -21.87 -15.68
CA ASN A 506 -2.61 -23.31 -15.60
C ASN A 506 -2.53 -23.83 -14.16
N ALA A 507 -2.19 -22.99 -13.18
CA ALA A 507 -2.19 -23.33 -11.76
C ALA A 507 -3.55 -23.12 -11.09
N LEU A 508 -4.36 -22.16 -11.56
CA LEU A 508 -5.77 -22.00 -11.18
C LEU A 508 -6.56 -23.25 -11.57
N ASP A 509 -6.27 -23.79 -12.76
CA ASP A 509 -6.76 -25.06 -13.29
C ASP A 509 -8.29 -25.27 -13.26
N ALA A 510 -9.06 -24.19 -13.34
CA ALA A 510 -10.52 -24.28 -13.44
C ALA A 510 -10.95 -24.88 -14.79
N ASP A 511 -12.12 -25.51 -14.83
CA ASP A 511 -12.69 -26.09 -16.05
C ASP A 511 -13.27 -25.04 -17.00
N VAL A 512 -13.74 -23.92 -16.45
CA VAL A 512 -14.16 -22.72 -17.20
C VAL A 512 -13.56 -21.51 -16.51
N VAL A 513 -12.97 -20.58 -17.27
CA VAL A 513 -12.43 -19.32 -16.74
C VAL A 513 -13.00 -18.14 -17.50
N THR A 514 -13.63 -17.21 -16.79
CA THR A 514 -13.95 -15.88 -17.32
C THR A 514 -12.72 -14.98 -17.22
N LEU A 515 -12.43 -14.28 -18.30
CA LEU A 515 -11.28 -13.40 -18.41
C LEU A 515 -11.74 -11.98 -18.71
N MET A 516 -11.19 -11.02 -17.97
CA MET A 516 -11.33 -9.60 -18.23
C MET A 516 -10.00 -9.04 -18.71
N GLU A 517 -10.04 -7.87 -19.35
CA GLU A 517 -8.84 -7.20 -19.85
C GLU A 517 -8.11 -7.96 -20.98
N ILE A 518 -8.87 -8.63 -21.86
CA ILE A 518 -8.36 -9.20 -23.10
C ILE A 518 -8.51 -8.17 -24.23
N GLU A 519 -7.51 -8.07 -25.10
CA GLU A 519 -7.61 -7.19 -26.27
C GLU A 519 -8.72 -7.64 -27.24
N ASP A 520 -9.59 -6.70 -27.63
CA ASP A 520 -10.40 -6.81 -28.84
C ASP A 520 -9.54 -6.41 -30.05
N THR A 521 -9.01 -7.42 -30.74
CA THR A 521 -8.09 -7.21 -31.86
C THR A 521 -8.76 -6.68 -33.13
N ASP A 522 -10.09 -6.68 -33.20
CA ASP A 522 -10.84 -6.01 -34.26
C ASP A 522 -10.91 -4.50 -33.96
N SER A 523 -11.31 -4.14 -32.74
CA SER A 523 -11.41 -2.75 -32.29
C SER A 523 -10.07 -2.00 -32.26
N THR A 524 -8.97 -2.68 -31.91
CA THR A 524 -7.62 -2.09 -32.03
C THR A 524 -7.13 -1.98 -33.48
N GLY A 525 -7.77 -2.69 -34.41
CA GLY A 525 -7.38 -2.77 -35.81
C GLY A 525 -6.20 -3.70 -36.09
N LEU A 526 -5.78 -4.51 -35.11
CA LEU A 526 -4.71 -5.50 -35.28
C LEU A 526 -5.10 -6.60 -36.26
N THR A 527 -6.32 -7.14 -36.11
CA THR A 527 -6.92 -8.13 -37.02
C THR A 527 -8.36 -7.76 -37.36
N PRO A 528 -8.58 -6.84 -38.32
CA PRO A 528 -9.92 -6.39 -38.69
C PRO A 528 -10.85 -7.54 -39.09
N GLY A 529 -12.04 -7.56 -38.50
CA GLY A 529 -13.05 -8.62 -38.61
C GLY A 529 -12.78 -9.85 -37.75
N ASN A 530 -11.85 -9.78 -36.79
CA ASN A 530 -11.57 -10.86 -35.85
C ASN A 530 -11.12 -10.32 -34.48
N ALA A 531 -12.00 -10.40 -33.48
CA ALA A 531 -11.72 -10.00 -32.09
C ALA A 531 -10.95 -11.07 -31.27
N ASP A 532 -10.80 -12.30 -31.79
CA ASP A 532 -10.29 -13.44 -31.02
C ASP A 532 -8.77 -13.66 -31.09
N THR A 533 -8.00 -12.83 -31.81
CA THR A 533 -6.59 -13.11 -32.05
C THR A 533 -5.76 -13.12 -30.76
N ALA A 534 -6.02 -12.20 -29.82
CA ALA A 534 -5.33 -12.18 -28.53
C ALA A 534 -5.68 -13.38 -27.65
N LEU A 535 -6.97 -13.75 -27.58
CA LEU A 535 -7.44 -14.92 -26.84
C LEU A 535 -6.89 -16.23 -27.41
N ALA A 536 -6.82 -16.35 -28.73
CA ALA A 536 -6.25 -17.51 -29.42
C ALA A 536 -4.73 -17.64 -29.16
N ASP A 537 -4.00 -16.52 -29.07
CA ASP A 537 -2.58 -16.52 -28.67
C ASP A 537 -2.42 -17.02 -27.23
N LEU A 538 -3.23 -16.52 -26.29
CA LEU A 538 -3.23 -16.97 -24.90
C LEU A 538 -3.51 -18.48 -24.80
N VAL A 539 -4.58 -18.99 -25.41
CA VAL A 539 -4.91 -20.44 -25.42
C VAL A 539 -3.81 -21.28 -26.06
N THR A 540 -3.15 -20.78 -27.10
CA THR A 540 -2.01 -21.46 -27.71
C THR A 540 -0.87 -21.62 -26.70
N ARG A 541 -0.57 -20.57 -25.93
CA ARG A 541 0.48 -20.59 -24.91
C ARG A 541 0.12 -21.47 -23.72
N LEU A 542 -1.13 -21.41 -23.25
CA LEU A 542 -1.64 -22.28 -22.19
C LEU A 542 -1.47 -23.77 -22.54
N ASN A 543 -1.85 -24.15 -23.77
CA ASN A 543 -1.69 -25.52 -24.28
C ASN A 543 -0.23 -25.93 -24.48
N ALA A 544 0.63 -24.99 -24.88
CA ALA A 544 2.05 -25.25 -25.02
C ALA A 544 2.70 -25.54 -23.66
N ASP A 545 2.35 -24.76 -22.63
CA ASP A 545 2.83 -24.93 -21.26
C ASP A 545 2.28 -26.21 -20.60
N ALA A 546 0.99 -26.51 -20.78
CA ALA A 546 0.37 -27.74 -20.31
C ALA A 546 0.89 -29.01 -21.02
N GLY A 547 1.54 -28.87 -22.20
CA GLY A 547 2.04 -29.99 -23.00
C GLY A 547 0.95 -30.82 -23.69
N SER A 548 -0.29 -30.36 -23.68
CA SER A 548 -1.47 -31.01 -24.29
C SER A 548 -2.49 -29.98 -24.78
N GLN A 549 -3.49 -30.42 -25.57
CA GLN A 549 -4.65 -29.59 -25.92
C GLN A 549 -5.65 -29.57 -24.76
N LYS A 550 -5.26 -28.94 -23.65
CA LYS A 550 -6.02 -28.82 -22.41
C LYS A 550 -7.10 -27.74 -22.49
N TRP A 551 -6.86 -26.67 -23.24
CA TRP A 551 -7.68 -25.47 -23.28
C TRP A 551 -8.26 -25.20 -24.66
N ALA A 552 -9.50 -24.73 -24.66
CA ALA A 552 -10.19 -24.10 -25.79
C ALA A 552 -10.75 -22.74 -25.36
N TYR A 553 -11.21 -21.94 -26.31
CA TYR A 553 -11.89 -20.67 -26.03
C TYR A 553 -13.27 -20.61 -26.66
N VAL A 554 -14.15 -19.83 -26.03
CA VAL A 554 -15.46 -19.46 -26.57
C VAL A 554 -15.26 -18.38 -27.64
N ALA A 555 -15.82 -18.59 -28.82
CA ALA A 555 -15.72 -17.62 -29.91
C ALA A 555 -16.41 -16.30 -29.55
N PHE A 556 -15.95 -15.19 -30.12
CA PHE A 556 -16.59 -13.90 -29.90
C PHE A 556 -18.03 -13.89 -30.45
N PRO A 557 -19.05 -13.42 -29.69
CA PRO A 557 -20.44 -13.39 -30.14
C PRO A 557 -20.64 -12.54 -31.41
N GLU A 558 -21.36 -13.09 -32.39
CA GLU A 558 -21.51 -12.46 -33.71
C GLU A 558 -22.25 -11.11 -33.63
N GLU A 559 -23.23 -11.00 -32.73
CA GLU A 559 -24.03 -9.80 -32.51
C GLU A 559 -23.22 -8.61 -32.01
N LEU A 560 -22.11 -8.86 -31.30
CA LEU A 560 -21.25 -7.79 -30.79
C LEU A 560 -20.44 -7.12 -31.92
N TYR A 561 -20.26 -7.77 -33.08
CA TYR A 561 -19.68 -7.11 -34.26
C TYR A 561 -20.54 -5.96 -34.81
N ALA A 562 -21.80 -5.84 -34.38
CA ALA A 562 -22.73 -4.81 -34.84
C ALA A 562 -22.73 -3.51 -34.01
N VAL A 563 -22.00 -3.47 -32.90
CA VAL A 563 -21.91 -2.31 -31.99
C VAL A 563 -20.50 -1.71 -31.94
N ASP A 564 -20.40 -0.48 -31.42
CA ASP A 564 -19.12 0.17 -31.17
C ASP A 564 -18.61 -0.31 -29.81
N ARG A 565 -17.41 -0.87 -29.76
CA ARG A 565 -16.89 -1.59 -28.60
C ARG A 565 -15.62 -0.93 -28.07
N ASP A 566 -15.32 -1.17 -26.79
CA ASP A 566 -14.00 -0.86 -26.25
C ASP A 566 -12.91 -1.70 -26.95
N VAL A 567 -11.66 -1.27 -26.85
CA VAL A 567 -10.48 -2.05 -27.26
C VAL A 567 -10.16 -3.18 -26.26
N ILE A 568 -10.76 -3.13 -25.08
CA ILE A 568 -10.75 -4.17 -24.06
C ILE A 568 -12.07 -4.96 -24.15
N ARG A 569 -12.02 -6.27 -23.96
CA ARG A 569 -13.22 -7.12 -23.90
C ARG A 569 -13.15 -8.20 -22.82
N ASN A 570 -14.31 -8.79 -22.56
CA ASN A 570 -14.44 -10.04 -21.81
C ASN A 570 -14.13 -11.25 -22.71
N ALA A 571 -13.80 -12.38 -22.11
CA ALA A 571 -13.57 -13.65 -22.78
C ALA A 571 -13.87 -14.85 -21.86
N ILE A 572 -14.05 -16.04 -22.46
CA ILE A 572 -14.22 -17.29 -21.72
C ILE A 572 -13.30 -18.35 -22.35
N ILE A 573 -12.51 -19.02 -21.51
CA ILE A 573 -11.75 -20.23 -21.87
C ILE A 573 -12.28 -21.42 -21.08
N TYR A 574 -12.06 -22.63 -21.59
CA TYR A 574 -12.56 -23.85 -20.95
C TYR A 574 -11.72 -25.07 -21.29
N GLN A 575 -11.87 -26.12 -20.48
CA GLN A 575 -11.26 -27.42 -20.69
C GLN A 575 -12.26 -28.35 -21.43
N PRO A 576 -12.08 -28.60 -22.74
CA PRO A 576 -13.02 -29.40 -23.54
C PRO A 576 -13.05 -30.89 -23.17
N ALA A 577 -12.19 -31.32 -22.24
CA ALA A 577 -12.20 -32.67 -21.68
C ALA A 577 -13.24 -32.82 -20.55
N VAL A 578 -13.69 -31.72 -19.95
CA VAL A 578 -14.61 -31.70 -18.80
C VAL A 578 -15.97 -31.14 -19.19
N VAL A 579 -15.98 -29.99 -19.88
CA VAL A 579 -17.22 -29.30 -20.26
C VAL A 579 -17.38 -29.20 -21.77
N THR A 580 -18.64 -29.23 -22.24
CA THR A 580 -18.99 -29.06 -23.65
C THR A 580 -19.89 -27.84 -23.85
N PRO A 581 -19.53 -26.85 -24.68
CA PRO A 581 -20.40 -25.73 -25.01
C PRO A 581 -21.72 -26.17 -25.67
N VAL A 582 -22.81 -25.52 -25.29
CA VAL A 582 -24.14 -25.68 -25.89
C VAL A 582 -24.49 -24.45 -26.70
N GLY A 583 -24.70 -24.64 -28.01
CA GLY A 583 -25.03 -23.54 -28.92
C GLY A 583 -23.87 -22.58 -29.17
N ASP A 584 -24.19 -21.46 -29.82
CA ASP A 584 -23.26 -20.36 -30.02
C ASP A 584 -23.24 -19.47 -28.75
N SER A 585 -22.11 -18.83 -28.47
CA SER A 585 -21.99 -17.83 -27.41
C SER A 585 -22.90 -16.63 -27.65
N VAL A 586 -23.33 -15.98 -26.57
CA VAL A 586 -24.27 -14.83 -26.64
C VAL A 586 -23.62 -13.59 -26.03
N GLY A 587 -23.81 -12.44 -26.66
CA GLY A 587 -23.36 -11.14 -26.17
C GLY A 587 -24.52 -10.24 -25.75
N LEU A 588 -24.34 -9.47 -24.69
CA LEU A 588 -25.33 -8.48 -24.26
C LEU A 588 -25.21 -7.21 -25.11
N VAL A 589 -26.22 -6.93 -25.94
CA VAL A 589 -26.28 -5.75 -26.81
C VAL A 589 -27.28 -4.72 -26.28
N ASP A 590 -26.79 -3.72 -25.55
CA ASP A 590 -27.57 -2.53 -25.14
C ASP A 590 -26.67 -1.29 -24.97
N GLU A 591 -26.41 -0.59 -26.08
CA GLU A 591 -25.58 0.62 -26.10
C GLU A 591 -26.13 1.80 -25.29
N SER A 592 -27.39 1.74 -24.87
CA SER A 592 -27.93 2.77 -23.97
C SER A 592 -27.35 2.64 -22.54
N VAL A 593 -26.80 1.48 -22.20
CA VAL A 593 -26.19 1.15 -20.90
C VAL A 593 -24.69 0.87 -21.01
N TRP A 594 -24.27 0.16 -22.06
CA TRP A 594 -22.92 -0.42 -22.15
C TRP A 594 -21.92 0.39 -22.95
N SER A 595 -22.32 1.52 -23.55
CA SER A 595 -21.44 2.38 -24.38
C SER A 595 -20.21 2.97 -23.69
N ASN A 596 -20.06 2.79 -22.37
CA ASN A 596 -18.88 3.19 -21.60
C ASN A 596 -18.25 2.05 -20.76
N ALA A 597 -18.64 0.81 -21.01
CA ALA A 597 -18.12 -0.39 -20.35
C ALA A 597 -17.85 -1.47 -21.40
N ARG A 598 -17.46 -2.67 -20.95
CA ARG A 598 -17.22 -3.82 -21.83
C ARG A 598 -18.44 -4.71 -21.82
N GLU A 599 -18.89 -5.14 -22.99
CA GLU A 599 -20.10 -5.94 -23.15
C GLU A 599 -19.94 -7.33 -22.51
N PRO A 600 -20.92 -7.78 -21.71
CA PRO A 600 -20.95 -9.14 -21.18
C PRO A 600 -21.02 -10.20 -22.28
N ILE A 601 -20.33 -11.33 -22.05
CA ILE A 601 -20.35 -12.51 -22.92
C ILE A 601 -20.78 -13.72 -22.10
N ALA A 602 -21.69 -14.51 -22.63
CA ALA A 602 -22.21 -15.72 -21.99
C ALA A 602 -21.98 -16.96 -22.84
N GLN A 603 -21.73 -18.09 -22.16
CA GLN A 603 -21.73 -19.41 -22.76
C GLN A 603 -22.39 -20.40 -21.82
N THR A 604 -23.35 -21.16 -22.36
CA THR A 604 -23.90 -22.34 -21.70
C THR A 604 -23.01 -23.54 -21.96
N PHE A 605 -22.72 -24.31 -20.92
CA PHE A 605 -21.96 -25.55 -20.98
C PHE A 605 -22.83 -26.71 -20.51
N THR A 606 -22.38 -27.92 -20.81
CA THR A 606 -22.86 -29.15 -20.20
C THR A 606 -21.69 -29.95 -19.66
N ALA A 607 -21.87 -30.55 -18.48
CA ALA A 607 -21.00 -31.57 -17.91
C ALA A 607 -21.90 -32.70 -17.39
N ASP A 608 -21.55 -33.94 -17.74
CA ASP A 608 -22.29 -35.16 -17.39
C ASP A 608 -23.81 -35.19 -17.66
N GLY A 609 -24.32 -34.24 -18.44
CA GLY A 609 -25.72 -34.18 -18.88
C GLY A 609 -26.46 -32.95 -18.37
N ASP A 610 -25.93 -32.30 -17.33
CA ASP A 610 -26.49 -31.09 -16.73
C ASP A 610 -25.88 -29.83 -17.34
N ALA A 611 -26.72 -28.81 -17.50
CA ALA A 611 -26.33 -27.55 -18.10
C ALA A 611 -26.07 -26.50 -17.01
N PHE A 612 -25.25 -25.52 -17.36
CA PHE A 612 -25.07 -24.30 -16.57
C PHE A 612 -24.57 -23.19 -17.49
N THR A 613 -24.84 -21.93 -17.15
CA THR A 613 -24.47 -20.76 -17.94
C THR A 613 -23.51 -19.86 -17.18
N VAL A 614 -22.37 -19.57 -17.81
CA VAL A 614 -21.36 -18.66 -17.26
C VAL A 614 -21.40 -17.35 -18.03
N VAL A 615 -21.47 -16.22 -17.32
CA VAL A 615 -21.45 -14.87 -17.88
C VAL A 615 -20.19 -14.14 -17.41
N ALA A 616 -19.32 -13.79 -18.35
CA ALA A 616 -18.17 -12.92 -18.11
C ALA A 616 -18.59 -11.45 -18.23
N ASN A 617 -18.28 -10.62 -17.24
CA ASN A 617 -18.63 -9.20 -17.24
C ASN A 617 -17.48 -8.31 -16.75
N HIS A 618 -17.54 -7.02 -17.14
CA HIS A 618 -16.62 -5.99 -16.68
C HIS A 618 -17.30 -4.61 -16.73
N PHE A 619 -17.69 -4.10 -15.57
CA PHE A 619 -18.44 -2.84 -15.44
C PHE A 619 -17.58 -1.60 -15.69
N LYS A 620 -18.23 -0.44 -15.79
CA LYS A 620 -17.53 0.85 -15.88
C LYS A 620 -16.65 1.04 -14.64
N SER A 621 -15.37 1.35 -14.85
CA SER A 621 -14.43 1.61 -13.76
C SER A 621 -14.81 2.80 -12.87
N LYS A 622 -14.40 2.77 -11.60
CA LYS A 622 -14.64 3.86 -10.63
C LYS A 622 -13.93 5.18 -10.95
N GLY A 623 -12.95 5.16 -11.85
CA GLY A 623 -12.11 6.31 -12.21
C GLY A 623 -12.78 7.30 -13.17
N GLY A 624 -12.39 8.58 -13.05
CA GLY A 624 -12.81 9.70 -13.90
C GLY A 624 -13.75 10.69 -13.20
N THR A 625 -14.37 11.59 -13.96
CA THR A 625 -15.29 12.62 -13.44
C THR A 625 -16.68 12.40 -13.99
N GLY A 626 -17.58 11.82 -13.19
CA GLY A 626 -18.98 11.68 -13.55
C GLY A 626 -19.80 12.96 -13.32
N THR A 627 -21.06 12.95 -13.75
CA THR A 627 -22.03 14.04 -13.53
C THR A 627 -23.39 13.47 -13.18
N GLY A 628 -24.26 14.26 -12.53
CA GLY A 628 -25.58 13.76 -12.12
C GLY A 628 -25.47 12.64 -11.08
N ASP A 629 -26.13 11.51 -11.33
CA ASP A 629 -26.05 10.28 -10.53
C ASP A 629 -24.71 9.53 -10.65
N ASN A 630 -23.84 9.96 -11.58
CA ASN A 630 -22.47 9.47 -11.70
C ASN A 630 -21.44 10.30 -10.92
N LEU A 631 -21.87 11.34 -10.19
CA LEU A 631 -20.98 12.05 -9.26
C LEU A 631 -20.54 11.12 -8.15
N ASP A 632 -19.25 11.16 -7.81
CA ASP A 632 -18.75 10.42 -6.66
C ASP A 632 -19.34 11.00 -5.37
N THR A 633 -20.07 10.16 -4.65
CA THR A 633 -20.72 10.44 -3.37
C THR A 633 -20.30 9.44 -2.29
N GLY A 634 -19.18 8.73 -2.49
CA GLY A 634 -18.62 7.75 -1.55
C GLY A 634 -18.53 6.31 -2.08
N GLN A 635 -18.83 6.08 -3.36
CA GLN A 635 -18.75 4.76 -4.01
C GLN A 635 -17.87 4.78 -5.28
N GLY A 636 -17.19 5.89 -5.54
CA GLY A 636 -16.49 6.14 -6.80
C GLY A 636 -17.38 6.80 -7.85
N SER A 637 -16.75 7.41 -8.86
CA SER A 637 -17.46 7.97 -10.01
C SER A 637 -18.17 6.88 -10.81
N PHE A 638 -19.20 7.28 -11.57
CA PHE A 638 -19.97 6.39 -12.46
C PHE A 638 -20.79 5.31 -11.74
N ASN A 639 -21.14 5.53 -10.47
CA ASN A 639 -22.02 4.63 -9.73
C ASN A 639 -23.39 4.44 -10.40
N GLY A 640 -24.03 5.51 -10.87
CA GLY A 640 -25.31 5.42 -11.58
C GLY A 640 -25.26 4.56 -12.85
N ASP A 641 -24.17 4.63 -13.62
CA ASP A 641 -23.94 3.77 -14.78
C ASP A 641 -23.74 2.31 -14.36
N ARG A 642 -22.92 2.05 -13.34
CA ARG A 642 -22.71 0.69 -12.80
C ARG A 642 -24.02 0.06 -12.28
N VAL A 643 -24.91 0.84 -11.68
CA VAL A 643 -26.26 0.36 -11.28
C VAL A 643 -27.09 -0.03 -12.50
N ARG A 644 -27.13 0.81 -13.55
CA ARG A 644 -27.82 0.45 -14.80
C ARG A 644 -27.22 -0.79 -15.48
N GLN A 645 -25.90 -0.95 -15.39
CA GLN A 645 -25.19 -2.13 -15.89
C GLN A 645 -25.58 -3.39 -15.12
N ALA A 646 -25.69 -3.30 -13.78
CA ALA A 646 -26.21 -4.38 -12.94
C ALA A 646 -27.66 -4.76 -13.31
N GLU A 647 -28.57 -3.80 -13.41
CA GLU A 647 -29.96 -4.03 -13.81
C GLU A 647 -30.06 -4.67 -15.22
N SER A 648 -29.25 -4.18 -16.17
CA SER A 648 -29.16 -4.73 -17.53
C SER A 648 -28.62 -6.16 -17.54
N LEU A 649 -27.62 -6.45 -16.70
CA LEU A 649 -27.03 -7.77 -16.57
C LEU A 649 -28.00 -8.79 -15.94
N ALA A 650 -28.79 -8.40 -14.94
CA ALA A 650 -29.83 -9.25 -14.37
C ALA A 650 -30.89 -9.64 -15.41
N VAL A 651 -31.38 -8.67 -16.18
CA VAL A 651 -32.33 -8.92 -17.29
C VAL A 651 -31.72 -9.83 -18.36
N PHE A 652 -30.41 -9.72 -18.61
CA PHE A 652 -29.71 -10.61 -19.54
C PHE A 652 -29.65 -12.05 -19.01
N ALA A 653 -29.40 -12.25 -17.71
CA ALA A 653 -29.44 -13.56 -17.09
C ALA A 653 -30.81 -14.23 -17.20
N GLU A 654 -31.91 -13.51 -16.89
CA GLU A 654 -33.28 -14.02 -17.07
C GLU A 654 -33.55 -14.47 -18.53
N GLN A 655 -33.01 -13.72 -19.50
CA GLN A 655 -33.13 -14.07 -20.91
C GLN A 655 -32.34 -15.33 -21.27
N LEU A 656 -31.17 -15.53 -20.66
CA LEU A 656 -30.37 -16.74 -20.85
C LEU A 656 -31.08 -17.96 -20.27
N GLU A 657 -31.63 -17.85 -19.05
CA GLU A 657 -32.44 -18.91 -18.44
C GLU A 657 -33.64 -19.28 -19.32
N ALA A 658 -34.38 -18.28 -19.81
CA ALA A 658 -35.52 -18.52 -20.68
C ALA A 658 -35.16 -19.15 -22.03
N GLN A 659 -33.97 -18.87 -22.56
CA GLN A 659 -33.49 -19.40 -23.84
C GLN A 659 -32.93 -20.81 -23.72
N THR A 660 -32.19 -21.08 -22.66
CA THR A 660 -31.53 -22.36 -22.39
C THR A 660 -32.50 -23.37 -21.76
N GLY A 661 -33.48 -22.87 -20.99
CA GLY A 661 -34.37 -23.67 -20.17
C GLY A 661 -33.73 -24.15 -18.88
N ASP A 662 -32.57 -23.61 -18.53
CA ASP A 662 -31.75 -24.01 -17.40
C ASP A 662 -31.55 -22.82 -16.44
N PRO A 663 -31.84 -22.96 -15.13
CA PRO A 663 -31.76 -21.87 -14.17
C PRO A 663 -30.35 -21.65 -13.60
N ASP A 664 -29.37 -22.47 -13.95
CA ASP A 664 -28.05 -22.42 -13.32
C ASP A 664 -27.17 -21.37 -13.98
N VAL A 665 -27.34 -20.10 -13.60
CA VAL A 665 -26.57 -18.97 -14.13
C VAL A 665 -25.64 -18.38 -13.08
N VAL A 666 -24.38 -18.14 -13.46
CA VAL A 666 -23.41 -17.36 -12.68
C VAL A 666 -22.87 -16.18 -13.47
N LEU A 667 -22.84 -15.01 -12.83
CA LEU A 667 -22.24 -13.77 -13.28
C LEU A 667 -20.87 -13.63 -12.62
N MET A 668 -19.81 -13.66 -13.41
CA MET A 668 -18.43 -13.65 -12.91
C MET A 668 -17.63 -12.54 -13.57
N GLY A 669 -16.80 -11.84 -12.80
CA GLY A 669 -15.84 -10.89 -13.34
C GLY A 669 -15.69 -9.64 -12.49
N ASP A 670 -15.22 -8.55 -13.11
CA ASP A 670 -14.91 -7.28 -12.44
C ASP A 670 -16.14 -6.35 -12.47
N PHE A 671 -16.89 -6.34 -11.38
CA PHE A 671 -18.06 -5.47 -11.23
C PHE A 671 -17.68 -4.03 -10.89
N ASN A 672 -16.39 -3.76 -10.67
CA ASN A 672 -15.87 -2.46 -10.25
C ASN A 672 -16.68 -1.89 -9.08
N ALA A 673 -17.18 -2.72 -8.18
CA ALA A 673 -18.03 -2.35 -7.06
C ALA A 673 -17.72 -3.23 -5.84
N TYR A 674 -17.63 -2.62 -4.65
CA TYR A 674 -17.43 -3.36 -3.40
C TYR A 674 -18.73 -4.03 -2.95
N THR A 675 -18.64 -5.05 -2.09
CA THR A 675 -19.74 -5.97 -1.75
C THR A 675 -21.03 -5.29 -1.28
N GLN A 676 -20.97 -4.12 -0.64
CA GLN A 676 -22.15 -3.40 -0.15
C GLN A 676 -22.50 -2.16 -0.99
N GLU A 677 -21.95 -2.03 -2.20
CA GLU A 677 -22.27 -0.93 -3.11
C GLU A 677 -23.55 -1.19 -3.92
N ASP A 678 -24.15 -0.11 -4.40
CA ASP A 678 -25.45 -0.15 -5.11
C ASP A 678 -25.50 -1.12 -6.31
N PRO A 679 -24.44 -1.30 -7.13
CA PRO A 679 -24.49 -2.25 -8.24
C PRO A 679 -24.63 -3.71 -7.78
N ILE A 680 -23.98 -4.09 -6.66
CA ILE A 680 -24.09 -5.44 -6.10
C ILE A 680 -25.47 -5.65 -5.48
N GLU A 681 -25.99 -4.62 -4.80
CA GLU A 681 -27.34 -4.65 -4.24
C GLU A 681 -28.43 -4.76 -5.30
N ALA A 682 -28.26 -4.09 -6.44
CA ALA A 682 -29.19 -4.20 -7.56
C ALA A 682 -29.30 -5.64 -8.07
N LEU A 683 -28.19 -6.40 -8.08
CA LEU A 683 -28.22 -7.82 -8.44
C LEU A 683 -28.85 -8.68 -7.33
N ARG A 684 -28.60 -8.37 -6.06
CA ARG A 684 -29.25 -9.05 -4.92
C ARG A 684 -30.76 -8.86 -4.91
N ASP A 685 -31.24 -7.67 -5.25
CA ASP A 685 -32.67 -7.37 -5.37
C ASP A 685 -33.36 -8.22 -6.44
N GLU A 686 -32.62 -8.65 -7.47
CA GLU A 686 -33.07 -9.57 -8.53
C GLU A 686 -32.81 -11.06 -8.20
N GLY A 687 -32.36 -11.37 -6.98
CA GLY A 687 -32.26 -12.75 -6.48
C GLY A 687 -30.88 -13.41 -6.61
N PHE A 688 -29.86 -12.68 -7.04
CA PHE A 688 -28.49 -13.20 -7.08
C PHE A 688 -27.85 -13.24 -5.69
N VAL A 689 -27.10 -14.30 -5.41
CA VAL A 689 -26.29 -14.46 -4.19
C VAL A 689 -24.84 -14.17 -4.51
N ASN A 690 -24.19 -13.31 -3.71
CA ASN A 690 -22.75 -13.09 -3.80
C ASN A 690 -22.02 -14.27 -3.13
N LEU A 691 -21.34 -15.08 -3.96
CA LEU A 691 -20.71 -16.31 -3.49
C LEU A 691 -19.43 -16.05 -2.68
N GLY A 692 -18.71 -14.96 -2.96
CA GLY A 692 -17.52 -14.59 -2.17
C GLY A 692 -17.89 -14.22 -0.72
N GLU A 693 -18.99 -13.48 -0.54
CA GLU A 693 -19.51 -13.13 0.79
C GLU A 693 -20.01 -14.36 1.57
N GLU A 694 -20.66 -15.31 0.90
CA GLU A 694 -21.24 -16.50 1.53
C GLU A 694 -20.18 -17.55 1.91
N PHE A 695 -19.21 -17.79 1.01
CA PHE A 695 -18.30 -18.94 1.13
C PHE A 695 -16.87 -18.56 1.52
N ASP A 696 -16.37 -17.36 1.20
CA ASP A 696 -15.00 -16.93 1.48
C ASP A 696 -14.90 -15.57 2.21
N PRO A 697 -15.62 -15.37 3.33
CA PRO A 697 -15.65 -14.09 4.01
C PRO A 697 -14.29 -13.68 4.56
N GLY A 698 -13.91 -12.42 4.35
CA GLY A 698 -12.64 -11.86 4.83
C GLY A 698 -11.46 -12.04 3.87
N ARG A 699 -11.71 -12.57 2.67
CA ARG A 699 -10.75 -12.62 1.55
C ARG A 699 -11.21 -11.68 0.44
N TYR A 700 -10.26 -11.01 -0.19
CA TYR A 700 -10.54 -9.86 -1.05
C TYR A 700 -9.82 -9.96 -2.38
N SER A 701 -10.40 -9.43 -3.46
CA SER A 701 -9.80 -9.49 -4.79
C SER A 701 -8.85 -8.31 -5.11
N TYR A 702 -8.93 -7.23 -4.33
CA TYR A 702 -8.28 -5.95 -4.64
C TYR A 702 -7.80 -5.20 -3.39
N VAL A 703 -6.74 -4.41 -3.55
CA VAL A 703 -6.22 -3.50 -2.52
C VAL A 703 -6.05 -2.11 -3.14
N PHE A 704 -6.64 -1.10 -2.50
CA PHE A 704 -6.50 0.28 -2.93
C PHE A 704 -6.42 1.22 -1.73
N ASN A 705 -5.38 2.06 -1.70
CA ASN A 705 -5.17 3.07 -0.67
C ASN A 705 -5.15 2.46 0.75
N ALA A 706 -4.39 1.38 0.92
CA ALA A 706 -4.28 0.56 2.13
C ALA A 706 -5.55 -0.18 2.55
N LEU A 707 -6.61 -0.19 1.74
CA LEU A 707 -7.88 -0.83 2.06
C LEU A 707 -8.12 -2.02 1.14
N SER A 708 -8.33 -3.20 1.72
CA SER A 708 -8.69 -4.42 1.00
C SER A 708 -10.20 -4.49 0.76
N GLY A 709 -10.63 -5.01 -0.39
CA GLY A 709 -12.03 -5.25 -0.73
C GLY A 709 -12.16 -6.00 -2.05
N SER A 710 -13.35 -6.53 -2.38
CA SER A 710 -13.54 -7.28 -3.62
C SER A 710 -14.21 -6.41 -4.68
N LEU A 711 -13.57 -6.30 -5.85
CA LEU A 711 -14.19 -5.77 -7.07
C LEU A 711 -14.58 -6.88 -8.04
N ASP A 712 -13.89 -8.02 -7.94
CA ASP A 712 -14.17 -9.23 -8.69
C ASP A 712 -15.10 -10.11 -7.87
N HIS A 713 -16.24 -10.45 -8.45
CA HIS A 713 -17.27 -11.24 -7.77
C HIS A 713 -17.71 -12.43 -8.63
N ALA A 714 -18.27 -13.42 -7.96
CA ALA A 714 -19.16 -14.41 -8.56
C ALA A 714 -20.54 -14.26 -7.91
N LEU A 715 -21.55 -13.91 -8.72
CA LEU A 715 -22.93 -13.80 -8.29
C LEU A 715 -23.77 -14.84 -9.02
N ALA A 716 -24.42 -15.75 -8.30
CA ALA A 716 -25.18 -16.84 -8.90
C ALA A 716 -26.68 -16.77 -8.58
N THR A 717 -27.48 -17.39 -9.44
CA THR A 717 -28.88 -17.70 -9.16
C THR A 717 -29.01 -18.56 -7.90
N ALA A 718 -30.17 -18.56 -7.27
CA ALA A 718 -30.41 -19.37 -6.07
C ALA A 718 -30.22 -20.87 -6.35
N GLU A 719 -30.64 -21.31 -7.53
CA GLU A 719 -30.52 -22.68 -8.03
C GLU A 719 -29.06 -23.13 -8.12
N LEU A 720 -28.21 -22.33 -8.77
CA LEU A 720 -26.78 -22.65 -8.86
C LEU A 720 -26.07 -22.48 -7.52
N THR A 721 -26.46 -21.50 -6.70
CA THR A 721 -25.90 -21.32 -5.35
C THR A 721 -26.09 -22.58 -4.49
N ALA A 722 -27.22 -23.26 -4.62
CA ALA A 722 -27.46 -24.51 -3.90
C ALA A 722 -26.54 -25.68 -4.32
N LYS A 723 -25.89 -25.54 -5.48
CA LYS A 723 -24.90 -26.47 -6.05
C LYS A 723 -23.46 -26.06 -5.78
N VAL A 724 -23.22 -24.86 -5.24
CA VAL A 724 -21.87 -24.40 -4.93
C VAL A 724 -21.32 -25.18 -3.74
N THR A 725 -20.14 -25.75 -3.93
CA THR A 725 -19.44 -26.55 -2.93
C THR A 725 -18.52 -25.70 -2.06
N ASP A 726 -17.78 -24.78 -2.68
CA ASP A 726 -16.97 -23.76 -2.00
C ASP A 726 -16.53 -22.65 -2.98
N VAL A 727 -15.96 -21.57 -2.45
CA VAL A 727 -15.31 -20.48 -3.19
C VAL A 727 -13.99 -20.12 -2.51
N VAL A 728 -12.97 -19.77 -3.30
CA VAL A 728 -11.70 -19.25 -2.78
C VAL A 728 -11.19 -18.08 -3.64
N HIS A 729 -10.83 -16.98 -3.00
CA HIS A 729 -9.96 -15.96 -3.56
C HIS A 729 -8.50 -16.39 -3.44
N TRP A 730 -7.83 -16.52 -4.58
CA TRP A 730 -6.43 -16.88 -4.63
C TRP A 730 -5.57 -15.62 -4.65
N ASN A 731 -5.25 -15.10 -3.46
CA ASN A 731 -4.44 -13.89 -3.31
C ASN A 731 -3.00 -14.11 -3.77
N ILE A 732 -2.69 -13.72 -5.00
CA ILE A 732 -1.37 -13.82 -5.64
C ILE A 732 -0.90 -12.50 -6.28
N ASN A 733 -1.77 -11.51 -6.38
CA ASN A 733 -1.64 -10.32 -7.22
C ASN A 733 -1.82 -9.03 -6.43
N SER A 734 -3.02 -8.76 -5.91
CA SER A 734 -3.35 -7.47 -5.29
C SER A 734 -2.55 -7.21 -4.02
N VAL A 735 -2.16 -8.29 -3.34
CA VAL A 735 -1.43 -8.30 -2.07
C VAL A 735 0.09 -8.10 -2.20
N GLU A 736 0.62 -7.97 -3.40
CA GLU A 736 2.05 -7.79 -3.63
C GLU A 736 2.38 -6.47 -4.32
N SER A 737 3.59 -5.96 -4.04
CA SER A 737 4.09 -4.74 -4.67
C SER A 737 4.11 -4.87 -6.19
N PHE A 738 3.77 -3.80 -6.89
CA PHE A 738 3.88 -3.72 -8.36
C PHE A 738 5.32 -3.94 -8.85
N ALA A 739 6.32 -3.84 -7.96
CA ALA A 739 7.71 -4.13 -8.27
C ALA A 739 7.94 -5.56 -8.81
N TYR A 740 7.10 -6.54 -8.44
CA TYR A 740 7.17 -7.92 -8.91
C TYR A 740 6.43 -8.17 -10.25
N GLN A 741 5.74 -7.15 -10.77
CA GLN A 741 4.98 -7.22 -12.00
C GLN A 741 5.91 -7.27 -13.22
N TYR A 742 5.39 -7.64 -14.39
CA TYR A 742 6.15 -7.68 -15.65
C TYR A 742 6.78 -6.33 -16.06
N ALA A 743 6.17 -5.21 -15.67
CA ALA A 743 6.71 -3.86 -15.91
C ALA A 743 7.39 -3.26 -14.67
N GLY A 744 7.61 -4.10 -13.65
CA GLY A 744 8.28 -3.75 -12.40
C GLY A 744 9.80 -3.78 -12.53
N ASP A 745 10.48 -4.22 -11.49
CA ASP A 745 11.94 -4.33 -11.50
C ASP A 745 12.40 -5.67 -12.10
N PRO A 746 13.29 -5.66 -13.11
CA PRO A 746 13.80 -6.89 -13.73
C PRO A 746 14.52 -7.85 -12.77
N GLU A 747 15.09 -7.37 -11.65
CA GLU A 747 15.73 -8.22 -10.64
C GLU A 747 14.73 -8.94 -9.74
N LEU A 748 13.50 -8.41 -9.62
CA LEU A 748 12.41 -9.01 -8.86
C LEU A 748 11.47 -9.85 -9.72
N TYR A 749 11.58 -9.75 -11.04
CA TYR A 749 10.77 -10.53 -11.96
C TYR A 749 11.05 -12.03 -11.84
N ALA A 750 9.97 -12.80 -11.76
CA ALA A 750 9.97 -14.25 -11.92
C ALA A 750 8.80 -14.68 -12.81
N ALA A 751 8.99 -15.68 -13.66
CA ALA A 751 7.93 -16.26 -14.48
C ALA A 751 7.07 -17.24 -13.65
N ASP A 752 6.46 -16.70 -12.60
CA ASP A 752 5.61 -17.37 -11.62
C ASP A 752 4.22 -16.69 -11.60
N PRO A 753 3.20 -17.24 -10.92
CA PRO A 753 1.84 -16.70 -11.03
C PRO A 753 1.66 -15.36 -10.30
N TYR A 754 2.57 -15.02 -9.38
CA TYR A 754 2.43 -13.87 -8.48
C TYR A 754 2.60 -12.54 -9.21
N ARG A 755 1.80 -11.55 -8.84
CA ARG A 755 1.76 -10.22 -9.47
C ARG A 755 1.69 -10.29 -11.00
N SER A 756 0.92 -11.26 -11.51
CA SER A 756 0.52 -11.34 -12.93
C SER A 756 -0.51 -10.27 -13.28
N SER A 757 -1.25 -9.81 -12.28
CA SER A 757 -2.28 -8.75 -12.36
C SER A 757 -2.24 -7.88 -11.10
N ASP A 758 -3.09 -6.85 -11.06
CA ASP A 758 -3.47 -6.10 -9.87
C ASP A 758 -4.75 -6.64 -9.20
N HIS A 759 -5.44 -7.58 -9.85
CA HIS A 759 -6.60 -8.30 -9.32
C HIS A 759 -6.25 -9.75 -8.98
N ASP A 760 -6.77 -10.26 -7.87
CA ASP A 760 -6.66 -11.67 -7.52
C ASP A 760 -7.73 -12.52 -8.22
N PRO A 761 -7.37 -13.69 -8.77
CA PRO A 761 -8.35 -14.62 -9.33
C PRO A 761 -9.21 -15.27 -8.23
N LEU A 762 -10.43 -15.62 -8.60
CA LEU A 762 -11.34 -16.41 -7.78
C LEU A 762 -11.60 -17.77 -8.43
N LEU A 763 -11.85 -18.78 -7.60
CA LEU A 763 -12.20 -20.14 -7.99
C LEU A 763 -13.45 -20.58 -7.21
N LEU A 764 -14.39 -21.26 -7.84
CA LEU A 764 -15.54 -21.87 -7.18
C LEU A 764 -15.82 -23.26 -7.74
N GLY A 765 -16.29 -24.17 -6.88
CA GLY A 765 -16.67 -25.53 -7.26
C GLY A 765 -18.19 -25.66 -7.32
N ILE A 766 -18.71 -26.34 -8.33
CA ILE A 766 -20.14 -26.68 -8.45
C ILE A 766 -20.32 -28.20 -8.57
N ASP A 767 -21.30 -28.73 -7.85
CA ASP A 767 -21.77 -30.11 -7.92
C ASP A 767 -23.01 -30.14 -8.81
N LEU A 768 -22.88 -30.74 -10.00
CA LEU A 768 -23.94 -30.69 -11.00
C LEU A 768 -24.89 -31.88 -10.89
N GLU A 769 -24.61 -32.87 -10.02
CA GLU A 769 -25.50 -34.02 -9.86
C GLU A 769 -26.90 -33.60 -9.36
N GLU A 770 -27.91 -33.86 -10.18
CA GLU A 770 -29.31 -33.75 -9.76
C GLU A 770 -29.55 -34.70 -8.58
N THR A 771 -29.82 -34.15 -7.40
CA THR A 771 -30.40 -34.92 -6.29
C THR A 771 -31.67 -35.58 -6.79
N VAL A 772 -31.60 -36.88 -7.11
CA VAL A 772 -32.75 -37.62 -7.62
C VAL A 772 -33.79 -37.70 -6.51
N VAL A 773 -34.74 -36.77 -6.50
CA VAL A 773 -35.95 -36.86 -5.66
C VAL A 773 -36.89 -37.86 -6.33
N VAL A 774 -36.65 -39.15 -6.12
CA VAL A 774 -37.51 -40.22 -6.65
C VAL A 774 -38.58 -40.58 -5.61
N PRO A 775 -39.87 -40.49 -5.95
CA PRO A 775 -40.93 -40.96 -5.06
C PRO A 775 -40.81 -42.48 -4.81
N GLU A 776 -41.06 -42.89 -3.57
CA GLU A 776 -40.62 -44.14 -2.93
C GLU A 776 -40.93 -45.52 -3.60
N PRO A 777 -41.86 -45.77 -4.55
CA PRO A 777 -42.08 -47.15 -5.00
C PRO A 777 -41.38 -47.57 -6.30
N GLN A 778 -40.56 -46.72 -6.94
CA GLN A 778 -40.10 -46.97 -8.32
C GLN A 778 -38.61 -47.19 -8.55
N LEU A 779 -37.74 -46.97 -7.55
CA LEU A 779 -36.28 -47.07 -7.70
C LEU A 779 -35.78 -48.46 -8.12
N CYS A 780 -36.40 -49.54 -7.63
CA CYS A 780 -35.97 -50.90 -7.92
C CYS A 780 -36.69 -51.56 -9.10
N GLN A 781 -37.65 -50.87 -9.74
CA GLN A 781 -38.48 -51.47 -10.81
C GLN A 781 -37.90 -51.15 -12.19
N GLY A 782 -37.45 -52.19 -12.90
CA GLY A 782 -36.95 -52.08 -14.27
C GLY A 782 -35.43 -51.94 -14.38
N LEU A 783 -34.71 -51.96 -13.27
CA LEU A 783 -33.26 -52.15 -13.26
C LEU A 783 -32.90 -53.61 -13.58
N GLU A 784 -31.81 -53.82 -14.31
CA GLU A 784 -31.23 -55.15 -14.55
C GLU A 784 -30.26 -55.46 -13.38
N PRO A 785 -30.62 -56.37 -12.47
CA PRO A 785 -29.83 -56.60 -11.26
C PRO A 785 -28.52 -57.33 -11.56
N THR A 786 -27.43 -56.86 -10.95
CA THR A 786 -26.16 -57.59 -10.89
C THR A 786 -26.27 -58.81 -9.97
N LEU A 787 -27.03 -58.68 -8.88
CA LEU A 787 -27.26 -59.74 -7.91
C LEU A 787 -28.73 -59.75 -7.46
N VAL A 788 -29.31 -60.95 -7.40
CA VAL A 788 -30.71 -61.15 -6.95
C VAL A 788 -30.74 -62.26 -5.90
N GLY A 789 -31.35 -61.97 -4.77
CA GLY A 789 -31.70 -62.92 -3.72
C GLY A 789 -32.92 -63.76 -4.06
N THR A 790 -33.59 -64.23 -3.03
CA THR A 790 -34.74 -65.11 -3.06
C THR A 790 -35.86 -64.55 -2.19
N GLU A 791 -36.94 -65.31 -1.98
CA GLU A 791 -38.05 -64.88 -1.11
C GLU A 791 -37.83 -65.31 0.37
N GLY A 792 -36.58 -65.55 0.77
CA GLY A 792 -36.23 -65.80 2.16
C GLY A 792 -34.80 -65.36 2.46
N ASP A 793 -34.43 -65.36 3.74
CA ASP A 793 -33.21 -64.73 4.28
C ASP A 793 -31.92 -65.08 3.49
N ASP A 794 -31.32 -64.07 2.87
CA ASP A 794 -30.13 -64.16 2.04
C ASP A 794 -28.94 -63.36 2.61
N VAL A 795 -27.74 -63.73 2.16
CA VAL A 795 -26.51 -62.95 2.40
C VAL A 795 -25.91 -62.59 1.05
N LEU A 796 -26.02 -61.31 0.71
CA LEU A 796 -25.67 -60.77 -0.60
C LEU A 796 -24.47 -59.82 -0.48
N ARG A 797 -23.55 -59.89 -1.45
CA ARG A 797 -22.35 -59.05 -1.46
C ARG A 797 -21.97 -58.67 -2.89
N GLY A 798 -21.93 -57.38 -3.17
CA GLY A 798 -21.41 -56.84 -4.41
C GLY A 798 -19.88 -56.84 -4.47
N GLY A 799 -19.37 -56.18 -5.50
CA GLY A 799 -18.00 -56.20 -5.97
C GLY A 799 -17.29 -54.87 -5.78
N ASN A 800 -16.51 -54.49 -6.80
CA ASN A 800 -15.68 -53.28 -6.79
C ASN A 800 -16.15 -52.24 -7.84
N GLY A 801 -17.30 -52.44 -8.46
CA GLY A 801 -17.88 -51.48 -9.39
C GLY A 801 -19.38 -51.42 -9.16
N VAL A 802 -20.05 -50.50 -9.86
CA VAL A 802 -21.49 -50.23 -9.72
C VAL A 802 -22.32 -51.51 -9.83
N ASP A 803 -22.97 -51.89 -8.73
CA ASP A 803 -23.82 -53.05 -8.60
C ASP A 803 -25.29 -52.64 -8.39
N VAL A 804 -26.20 -53.41 -8.98
CA VAL A 804 -27.63 -53.37 -8.62
C VAL A 804 -27.97 -54.65 -7.88
N ILE A 805 -28.30 -54.54 -6.59
CA ILE A 805 -28.56 -55.69 -5.71
C ILE A 805 -30.02 -55.69 -5.25
N MET A 806 -30.71 -56.81 -5.42
CA MET A 806 -32.11 -56.99 -4.99
C MET A 806 -32.22 -58.17 -4.01
N GLY A 807 -32.61 -57.91 -2.76
CA GLY A 807 -32.88 -58.92 -1.72
C GLY A 807 -34.17 -59.68 -1.97
N LEU A 808 -35.24 -58.95 -2.30
CA LEU A 808 -36.62 -59.38 -2.55
C LEU A 808 -37.43 -59.57 -1.28
N GLY A 809 -37.34 -60.70 -0.59
CA GLY A 809 -38.11 -60.92 0.63
C GLY A 809 -37.41 -61.86 1.58
N GLY A 810 -37.74 -61.80 2.87
CA GLY A 810 -36.93 -62.40 3.93
C GLY A 810 -36.11 -61.34 4.65
N ASN A 811 -35.40 -61.73 5.71
CA ASN A 811 -34.53 -60.81 6.46
C ASN A 811 -33.10 -60.93 5.94
N ASP A 812 -32.70 -60.02 5.07
CA ASP A 812 -31.48 -60.11 4.29
C ASP A 812 -30.30 -59.40 4.97
N THR A 813 -29.08 -59.82 4.63
CA THR A 813 -27.85 -59.07 4.94
C THR A 813 -27.14 -58.75 3.64
N ILE A 814 -27.11 -57.47 3.28
CA ILE A 814 -26.62 -57.00 1.98
C ILE A 814 -25.43 -56.05 2.17
N THR A 815 -24.41 -56.18 1.32
CA THR A 815 -23.28 -55.24 1.26
C THR A 815 -22.97 -54.87 -0.19
N GLY A 816 -22.95 -53.58 -0.54
CA GLY A 816 -22.65 -53.06 -1.88
C GLY A 816 -21.21 -53.32 -2.27
N GLY A 817 -20.26 -52.71 -1.57
CA GLY A 817 -18.83 -52.95 -1.80
C GLY A 817 -18.10 -51.68 -2.16
N ASN A 818 -17.48 -51.61 -3.35
CA ASN A 818 -17.01 -50.33 -3.89
C ASN A 818 -17.78 -50.02 -5.18
N GLY A 819 -18.04 -48.75 -5.44
CA GLY A 819 -18.84 -48.30 -6.58
C GLY A 819 -20.02 -47.48 -6.06
N ALA A 820 -20.74 -46.81 -6.96
CA ALA A 820 -22.02 -46.19 -6.63
C ALA A 820 -23.12 -47.22 -6.86
N ASP A 821 -23.50 -47.95 -5.81
CA ASP A 821 -24.38 -49.11 -5.88
C ASP A 821 -25.85 -48.73 -5.67
N ILE A 822 -26.77 -49.54 -6.22
CA ILE A 822 -28.21 -49.46 -5.92
C ILE A 822 -28.61 -50.76 -5.22
N ILE A 823 -29.03 -50.66 -3.96
CA ILE A 823 -29.36 -51.80 -3.13
C ILE A 823 -30.81 -51.72 -2.66
N CYS A 824 -31.57 -52.77 -2.93
CA CYS A 824 -32.98 -52.90 -2.56
C CYS A 824 -33.15 -54.12 -1.64
N GLY A 825 -33.44 -53.91 -0.36
CA GLY A 825 -33.72 -54.96 0.63
C GLY A 825 -34.98 -55.73 0.24
N GLY A 826 -36.12 -55.06 0.28
CA GLY A 826 -37.39 -55.61 -0.19
C GLY A 826 -38.38 -55.76 0.95
N ALA A 827 -38.79 -56.97 1.30
CA ALA A 827 -39.75 -57.20 2.38
C ALA A 827 -39.19 -58.11 3.47
N GLY A 828 -39.14 -57.63 4.70
CA GLY A 828 -38.51 -58.28 5.85
C GLY A 828 -37.67 -57.27 6.62
N ASP A 829 -37.04 -57.70 7.71
CA ASP A 829 -36.16 -56.82 8.50
C ASP A 829 -34.72 -56.99 7.98
N ASP A 830 -34.27 -56.07 7.14
CA ASP A 830 -33.03 -56.16 6.38
C ASP A 830 -31.86 -55.40 7.04
N VAL A 831 -30.63 -55.85 6.79
CA VAL A 831 -29.40 -55.14 7.17
C VAL A 831 -28.59 -54.83 5.91
N ILE A 832 -28.51 -53.55 5.55
CA ILE A 832 -27.91 -53.09 4.30
C ILE A 832 -26.71 -52.20 4.60
N ARG A 833 -25.59 -52.46 3.91
CA ARG A 833 -24.38 -51.63 3.94
C ARG A 833 -24.01 -51.19 2.53
N GLY A 834 -23.87 -49.88 2.29
CA GLY A 834 -23.45 -49.32 1.00
C GLY A 834 -22.01 -49.70 0.70
N GLY A 835 -21.09 -49.14 1.48
CA GLY A 835 -19.68 -49.48 1.40
C GLY A 835 -18.84 -48.26 1.05
N ASN A 836 -18.21 -48.24 -0.13
CA ASN A 836 -17.46 -47.10 -0.62
C ASN A 836 -18.06 -46.62 -1.95
N GLY A 837 -18.39 -45.33 -2.04
CA GLY A 837 -19.01 -44.73 -3.21
C GLY A 837 -20.33 -44.08 -2.79
N SER A 838 -20.97 -43.34 -3.70
CA SER A 838 -22.27 -42.73 -3.41
C SER A 838 -23.37 -43.74 -3.73
N ASP A 839 -23.89 -44.40 -2.70
CA ASP A 839 -24.81 -45.52 -2.84
C ASP A 839 -26.28 -45.08 -2.66
N VAL A 840 -27.21 -45.86 -3.23
CA VAL A 840 -28.66 -45.75 -2.98
C VAL A 840 -29.14 -47.01 -2.26
N LEU A 841 -29.53 -46.87 -1.00
CA LEU A 841 -29.99 -47.95 -0.13
C LEU A 841 -31.49 -47.82 0.10
N LEU A 842 -32.25 -48.84 -0.27
CA LEU A 842 -33.68 -48.94 0.01
C LEU A 842 -33.94 -50.13 0.92
N GLY A 843 -34.44 -49.88 2.14
CA GLY A 843 -34.84 -50.93 3.09
C GLY A 843 -36.04 -51.69 2.56
N GLY A 844 -37.15 -50.98 2.39
CA GLY A 844 -38.37 -51.53 1.87
C GLY A 844 -39.40 -51.66 2.97
N ALA A 845 -40.02 -52.83 3.13
CA ALA A 845 -41.06 -53.04 4.14
C ALA A 845 -40.56 -53.95 5.27
N GLY A 846 -40.54 -53.46 6.49
CA GLY A 846 -40.01 -54.17 7.67
C GLY A 846 -39.26 -53.18 8.56
N ASP A 847 -38.67 -53.64 9.66
CA ASP A 847 -37.81 -52.77 10.48
C ASP A 847 -36.34 -52.94 10.03
N ASP A 848 -35.84 -52.03 9.21
CA ASP A 848 -34.57 -52.18 8.50
C ASP A 848 -33.39 -51.43 9.17
N GLU A 849 -32.16 -51.89 8.96
CA GLU A 849 -30.92 -51.19 9.33
C GLU A 849 -30.08 -50.86 8.08
N LEU A 850 -29.98 -49.58 7.72
CA LEU A 850 -29.25 -49.09 6.56
C LEU A 850 -28.02 -48.27 7.01
N TYR A 851 -26.86 -48.64 6.49
CA TYR A 851 -25.58 -47.96 6.76
C TYR A 851 -24.94 -47.55 5.43
N GLY A 852 -24.78 -46.25 5.17
CA GLY A 852 -24.09 -45.73 3.98
C GLY A 852 -22.59 -46.05 3.97
N ASP A 853 -21.99 -46.10 5.17
CA ASP A 853 -20.55 -46.29 5.37
C ASP A 853 -19.68 -45.12 4.82
N ASN A 854 -19.05 -45.20 3.64
CA ASN A 854 -18.24 -44.11 3.07
C ASN A 854 -18.77 -43.64 1.72
N GLY A 855 -19.13 -42.36 1.63
CA GLY A 855 -19.62 -41.74 0.40
C GLY A 855 -20.86 -40.92 0.70
N SER A 856 -21.36 -40.18 -0.29
CA SER A 856 -22.59 -39.40 -0.13
C SER A 856 -23.79 -40.28 -0.51
N ASP A 857 -24.33 -40.98 0.48
CA ASP A 857 -25.34 -42.02 0.26
C ASP A 857 -26.79 -41.52 0.38
N THR A 858 -27.70 -42.13 -0.37
CA THR A 858 -29.15 -41.93 -0.22
C THR A 858 -29.77 -43.14 0.46
N LEU A 859 -30.23 -42.96 1.70
CA LEU A 859 -30.83 -44.00 2.52
C LEU A 859 -32.34 -43.78 2.62
N ILE A 860 -33.12 -44.75 2.16
CA ILE A 860 -34.58 -44.73 2.20
C ILE A 860 -35.06 -45.96 2.97
N GLY A 861 -35.54 -45.76 4.20
CA GLY A 861 -36.01 -46.85 5.06
C GLY A 861 -37.25 -47.55 4.48
N GLY A 862 -38.25 -46.78 4.05
CA GLY A 862 -39.55 -47.31 3.63
C GLY A 862 -40.49 -47.60 4.81
N PRO A 863 -41.60 -48.35 4.63
CA PRO A 863 -42.56 -48.60 5.70
C PRO A 863 -42.00 -49.48 6.83
N GLY A 864 -41.77 -48.88 7.99
CA GLY A 864 -41.24 -49.60 9.15
C GLY A 864 -40.75 -48.67 10.25
N THR A 865 -40.05 -49.24 11.22
CA THR A 865 -39.21 -48.51 12.16
C THR A 865 -37.74 -48.76 11.81
N ASP A 866 -37.18 -47.93 10.95
CA ASP A 866 -35.83 -48.17 10.43
C ASP A 866 -34.75 -47.40 11.18
N VAL A 867 -33.52 -47.89 11.05
CA VAL A 867 -32.29 -47.26 11.53
C VAL A 867 -31.46 -46.87 10.31
N LEU A 868 -31.28 -45.57 10.10
CA LEU A 868 -30.48 -45.02 9.00
C LEU A 868 -29.20 -44.40 9.60
N ASP A 869 -28.05 -44.69 9.00
CA ASP A 869 -26.75 -44.15 9.38
C ASP A 869 -25.92 -43.81 8.13
N GLN A 870 -25.81 -42.53 7.80
CA GLN A 870 -24.98 -42.03 6.69
C GLN A 870 -23.48 -42.36 6.77
N GLY A 871 -22.96 -42.79 7.92
CA GLY A 871 -21.52 -43.01 8.05
C GLY A 871 -20.71 -41.72 7.87
N ARG A 872 -19.79 -41.66 6.90
CA ARG A 872 -18.77 -40.60 6.77
C ARG A 872 -19.06 -39.51 5.73
N GLY A 873 -20.09 -39.64 4.89
CA GLY A 873 -20.45 -38.61 3.91
C GLY A 873 -21.62 -37.72 4.31
N LYS A 874 -22.09 -36.91 3.36
CA LYS A 874 -23.15 -35.89 3.54
C LYS A 874 -24.35 -36.12 2.62
N GLY A 875 -24.73 -37.38 2.38
CA GLY A 875 -25.88 -37.71 1.53
C GLY A 875 -27.25 -37.48 2.23
N SER A 876 -28.33 -38.07 1.71
CA SER A 876 -29.70 -37.88 2.24
C SER A 876 -30.28 -39.10 2.96
N GLU A 877 -31.05 -38.88 4.04
CA GLU A 877 -31.80 -39.93 4.75
C GLU A 877 -33.30 -39.62 4.69
N GLN A 878 -34.11 -40.62 4.35
CA GLN A 878 -35.56 -40.53 4.33
C GLN A 878 -36.17 -41.74 5.05
N GLN A 879 -36.96 -41.46 6.09
CA GLN A 879 -37.77 -42.47 6.76
C GLN A 879 -39.18 -42.50 6.15
N GLY A 880 -39.57 -43.66 5.61
CA GLY A 880 -40.96 -43.94 5.26
C GLY A 880 -41.76 -44.26 6.53
N GLY A 881 -42.97 -43.75 6.66
CA GLY A 881 -43.77 -43.95 7.87
C GLY A 881 -45.26 -43.94 7.59
N ALA A 882 -45.91 -45.07 7.87
CA ALA A 882 -47.34 -45.25 7.70
C ALA A 882 -48.15 -44.25 8.54
N GLU A 883 -49.07 -43.52 7.89
CA GLU A 883 -50.51 -43.39 8.21
C GLU A 883 -51.18 -42.55 7.10
N SER A 884 -52.04 -43.22 6.33
CA SER A 884 -53.20 -42.75 5.53
C SER A 884 -53.11 -41.50 4.63
#